data_AF-A0A950HJ95-F1
#
_entry.id   AF-A0A950HJ95-F1
#
_cell.length_a   1.000
_cell.length_b   1.000
_cell.length_c   1.000
_cell.angle_alpha   90.00
_cell.angle_beta   90.00
_cell.angle_gamma   90.00
#
_symmetry.space_group_name_H-M   'P 1'
#
loop_
_entity.id
_entity.type
_entity.pdbx_description
1 polymer ?
#
loop_
_entity_poly.entity_id
_entity_poly.type
_entity_poly.pdbx_seq_one_letter_code
_entity_poly.pdbx_strand_id
1 'polypeptide(L)'
;MEREDLDELTTTLALDSRDQQSSLSAVLPALSAWRRRRRKQSTVDSWRYRIRWKSIADDDEPSLSGTWLVVAPTEHPDDETAAALGDGLAAHGARVAWLTGNGHDTDRHLLAKHLREVLAEAGEVSGVVSLLALEERRHPGLPVLTVGMAGLVTLIQALGDSEVNAPLWCLTRGAVSVSAQDGVVSAAQASVWGLGRVVALEHPSRWGGLVDLPEVVDERAVRRLAAALSGTGGEDQLAVRASGTFVRRLVRAPLADTRAVRQWTPQGTVLVTGGTGGVATHVARWLATNGAEHLVLTSRRGPEAEGVAELTTELAELGTEVTVVACDVADRDALARVLAGMPPERPLTAVVHAAGVPTPGTVHDTSMAEFADVLSGKAAGAANLDELLGDQPLDAFVLFSSNAAVWGSGTQGAYAAANAFLDGLAEQRRARGLTATSVAWGAWDGGGMSTFSTQIQVQLSRSGLSLMPPDMAVSALVQAVEHDETCVVVTDMHWDRFTPRFTSLRPSPLLAELPEVRQAMSSSGGEAGTGVERPVPELVQRLVGLPETEQSRVLVELVRTEASTVLGHSTTSTVTAGRAFKEIGFDSLTAVELRNRLTAATGVRLPAAVVFDYPTPRALADHLLAELDTRGVAASPAVLAELDTLEEALATAADDEALRARVSTRLRELVASWESVVGTPGADEEFDLEGATDDEIFQLVDSEFGHPEH
;
A
#
# COMPACT_ATOMS: atom_id res chain seq x y z
N MET A 1 34.79 -16.19 -22.54
CA MET A 1 33.55 -16.31 -23.36
C MET A 1 32.89 -14.98 -23.64
N GLU A 2 32.54 -14.15 -22.64
CA GLU A 2 31.80 -12.90 -22.90
C GLU A 2 32.63 -11.77 -23.48
N ARG A 3 33.92 -11.74 -23.14
CA ARG A 3 34.89 -10.84 -23.76
C ARG A 3 35.34 -11.31 -25.14
N GLU A 4 34.81 -12.45 -25.61
CA GLU A 4 35.26 -13.15 -26.82
C GLU A 4 36.79 -13.36 -26.83
N ASP A 5 37.38 -13.44 -25.63
CA ASP A 5 38.80 -13.68 -25.42
C ASP A 5 39.13 -15.13 -25.75
N LEU A 6 39.61 -15.33 -26.98
CA LEU A 6 39.94 -16.63 -27.53
C LEU A 6 41.15 -17.24 -26.80
N ASP A 7 42.16 -16.43 -26.50
CA ASP A 7 43.44 -16.89 -25.92
C ASP A 7 43.25 -17.41 -24.49
N GLU A 8 42.44 -16.72 -23.68
CA GLU A 8 42.07 -17.15 -22.34
C GLU A 8 41.27 -18.47 -22.37
N LEU A 9 40.36 -18.62 -23.33
CA LEU A 9 39.53 -19.82 -23.46
C LEU A 9 40.30 -21.03 -24.00
N THR A 10 41.18 -20.85 -24.98
CA THR A 10 42.01 -21.94 -25.50
C THR A 10 42.95 -22.47 -24.42
N THR A 11 43.45 -21.57 -23.56
CA THR A 11 44.27 -21.93 -22.39
C THR A 11 43.43 -22.67 -21.34
N THR A 12 42.24 -22.16 -21.00
CA THR A 12 41.36 -22.76 -19.98
C THR A 12 40.82 -24.13 -20.40
N LEU A 13 40.53 -24.32 -21.69
CA LEU A 13 40.00 -25.57 -22.24
C LEU A 13 41.10 -26.55 -22.69
N ALA A 14 42.39 -26.22 -22.49
CA ALA A 14 43.55 -27.01 -22.90
C ALA A 14 43.49 -27.44 -24.38
N LEU A 15 43.21 -26.49 -25.28
CA LEU A 15 43.13 -26.74 -26.72
C LEU A 15 44.50 -26.51 -27.37
N ASP A 16 45.27 -27.59 -27.50
CA ASP A 16 46.68 -27.54 -27.94
C ASP A 16 46.85 -27.59 -29.48
N SER A 17 45.84 -28.06 -30.22
CA SER A 17 45.91 -28.14 -31.68
C SER A 17 45.33 -26.91 -32.37
N ARG A 18 45.96 -26.48 -33.47
CA ARG A 18 45.47 -25.36 -34.30
C ARG A 18 44.05 -25.59 -34.83
N ASP A 19 43.69 -26.83 -35.11
CA ASP A 19 42.35 -27.19 -35.61
C ASP A 19 41.27 -26.99 -34.54
N GLN A 20 41.57 -27.32 -33.27
CA GLN A 20 40.68 -27.06 -32.13
C GLN A 20 40.51 -25.56 -31.86
N GLN A 21 41.60 -24.80 -31.92
CA GLN A 21 41.57 -23.34 -31.73
C GLN A 21 40.77 -22.65 -32.84
N SER A 22 40.95 -23.07 -34.10
CA SER A 22 40.18 -22.58 -35.25
C SER A 22 38.69 -22.91 -35.13
N SER A 23 38.37 -24.14 -34.70
CA SER A 23 36.98 -24.56 -34.46
C SER A 23 36.31 -23.74 -33.36
N LEU A 24 37.02 -23.46 -32.26
CA LEU A 24 36.50 -22.61 -31.19
C LEU A 24 36.29 -21.17 -31.66
N SER A 25 37.24 -20.60 -32.41
CA SER A 25 37.13 -19.24 -32.97
C SER A 25 35.88 -19.08 -33.85
N ALA A 26 35.55 -20.08 -34.68
CA ALA A 26 34.36 -20.05 -35.53
C ALA A 26 33.04 -20.07 -34.74
N VAL A 27 33.01 -20.69 -33.56
CA VAL A 27 31.78 -20.89 -32.76
C VAL A 27 31.67 -19.91 -31.59
N LEU A 28 32.78 -19.26 -31.19
CA LEU A 28 32.84 -18.36 -30.05
C LEU A 28 31.86 -17.18 -30.13
N PRO A 29 31.66 -16.50 -31.28
CA PRO A 29 30.64 -15.45 -31.40
C PRO A 29 29.22 -15.97 -31.14
N ALA A 30 28.89 -17.16 -31.63
CA ALA A 30 27.60 -17.79 -31.41
C ALA A 30 27.39 -18.17 -29.94
N LEU A 31 28.42 -18.70 -29.27
CA LEU A 31 28.37 -19.02 -27.83
C LEU A 31 28.29 -17.77 -26.94
N SER A 32 29.03 -16.71 -27.30
CA SER A 32 28.97 -15.40 -26.65
C SER A 32 27.57 -14.80 -26.77
N ALA A 33 26.99 -14.81 -27.98
CA ALA A 33 25.62 -14.35 -28.21
C ALA A 33 24.59 -15.19 -27.45
N TRP A 34 24.73 -16.52 -27.45
CA TRP A 34 23.87 -17.42 -26.68
C TRP A 34 23.94 -17.15 -25.18
N ARG A 35 25.14 -16.97 -24.63
CA ARG A 35 25.33 -16.69 -23.20
C ARG A 35 24.77 -15.33 -22.80
N ARG A 36 24.97 -14.29 -23.63
CA ARG A 36 24.35 -12.96 -23.44
C ARG A 36 22.82 -13.07 -23.42
N ARG A 37 22.23 -13.80 -24.38
CA ARG A 37 20.78 -14.04 -24.43
C ARG A 37 20.27 -14.79 -23.21
N ARG A 38 20.98 -15.84 -22.77
CA ARG A 38 20.61 -16.63 -21.59
C ARG A 38 20.69 -15.83 -20.29
N ARG A 39 21.70 -14.97 -20.12
CA ARG A 39 21.77 -14.05 -18.97
C ARG A 39 20.64 -13.04 -18.99
N LYS A 40 20.37 -12.43 -20.16
CA LYS A 40 19.24 -11.51 -20.32
C LYS A 40 17.91 -12.17 -19.96
N GLN A 41 17.67 -13.40 -20.42
CA GLN A 41 16.50 -14.18 -20.04
C GLN A 41 16.44 -14.42 -18.54
N SER A 42 17.53 -14.90 -17.93
CA SER A 42 17.58 -15.19 -16.49
C SER A 42 17.31 -13.95 -15.63
N THR A 43 17.81 -12.78 -16.03
CA THR A 43 17.55 -11.52 -15.33
C THR A 43 16.09 -11.12 -15.49
N VAL A 44 15.55 -11.13 -16.71
CA VAL A 44 14.13 -10.80 -16.96
C VAL A 44 13.20 -11.76 -16.21
N ASP A 45 13.50 -13.06 -16.19
CA ASP A 45 12.74 -14.07 -15.43
C ASP A 45 12.67 -13.75 -13.94
N SER A 46 13.74 -13.20 -13.37
CA SER A 46 13.77 -12.79 -11.97
C SER A 46 12.90 -11.57 -11.66
N TRP A 47 12.52 -10.80 -12.69
CA TRP A 47 11.66 -9.63 -12.58
C TRP A 47 10.17 -9.94 -12.78
N ARG A 48 9.83 -11.17 -13.19
CA ARG A 48 8.47 -11.54 -13.58
C ARG A 48 7.67 -12.09 -12.41
N TYR A 49 6.49 -11.54 -12.22
CA TYR A 49 5.52 -11.98 -11.23
C TYR A 49 4.12 -11.99 -11.83
N ARG A 50 3.21 -12.69 -11.16
CA ARG A 50 1.78 -12.68 -11.49
C ARG A 50 0.95 -12.75 -10.22
N ILE A 51 -0.30 -12.37 -10.36
CA ILE A 51 -1.29 -12.56 -9.31
C ILE A 51 -1.84 -14.00 -9.38
N ARG A 52 -1.98 -14.61 -8.22
CA ARG A 52 -2.63 -15.90 -8.03
C ARG A 52 -3.68 -15.76 -6.94
N TRP A 53 -4.82 -16.42 -7.14
CA TRP A 53 -5.85 -16.59 -6.14
C TRP A 53 -5.69 -17.94 -5.46
N LYS A 54 -5.52 -17.92 -4.14
CA LYS A 54 -5.34 -19.12 -3.31
C LYS A 54 -6.64 -19.39 -2.57
N SER A 55 -7.19 -20.59 -2.69
CA SER A 55 -8.34 -21.00 -1.87
C SER A 55 -7.94 -21.03 -0.40
N ILE A 56 -8.81 -20.50 0.46
CA ILE A 56 -8.75 -20.70 1.90
C ILE A 56 -9.92 -21.59 2.33
N ALA A 57 -9.82 -22.17 3.53
CA ALA A 57 -10.93 -22.92 4.10
C ALA A 57 -12.09 -21.95 4.41
N ASP A 58 -13.32 -22.42 4.27
CA ASP A 58 -14.46 -21.71 4.84
C ASP A 58 -14.32 -21.81 6.37
N ASP A 59 -14.38 -20.66 7.07
CA ASP A 59 -14.34 -20.62 8.54
C ASP A 59 -15.61 -21.23 9.17
N ASP A 60 -15.57 -21.42 10.49
CA ASP A 60 -16.74 -21.78 11.31
C ASP A 60 -17.85 -20.70 11.21
N GLU A 61 -19.02 -20.98 11.79
CA GLU A 61 -20.22 -20.15 11.67
C GLU A 61 -19.94 -18.67 12.04
N PRO A 62 -20.03 -17.73 11.08
CA PRO A 62 -19.59 -16.36 11.31
C PRO A 62 -20.60 -15.59 12.16
N SER A 63 -20.08 -14.79 13.09
CA SER A 63 -20.85 -13.88 13.92
C SER A 63 -20.31 -12.47 13.79
N LEU A 64 -21.17 -11.56 13.34
CA LEU A 64 -20.95 -10.13 13.35
C LEU A 64 -21.50 -9.56 14.66
N SER A 65 -20.93 -8.45 15.11
CA SER A 65 -21.40 -7.72 16.28
C SER A 65 -21.48 -6.23 15.99
N GLY A 66 -22.33 -5.53 16.76
CA GLY A 66 -22.48 -4.09 16.68
C GLY A 66 -23.18 -3.63 15.41
N THR A 67 -22.96 -2.36 15.06
CA THR A 67 -23.68 -1.69 13.96
C THR A 67 -22.86 -1.69 12.69
N TRP A 68 -23.44 -2.10 11.57
CA TRP A 68 -22.78 -2.08 10.27
C TRP A 68 -23.47 -1.09 9.36
N LEU A 69 -22.71 -0.11 8.87
CA LEU A 69 -23.21 0.88 7.92
C LEU A 69 -23.08 0.31 6.50
N VAL A 70 -24.21 0.11 5.81
CA VAL A 70 -24.23 -0.29 4.41
C VAL A 70 -24.47 0.93 3.54
N VAL A 71 -23.55 1.19 2.62
CA VAL A 71 -23.59 2.34 1.70
C VAL A 71 -23.98 1.86 0.31
N ALA A 72 -25.10 2.35 -0.21
CA ALA A 72 -25.67 1.93 -1.49
C ALA A 72 -25.91 3.12 -2.45
N PRO A 73 -25.79 2.92 -3.78
CA PRO A 73 -25.83 3.99 -4.77
C PRO A 73 -27.24 4.54 -5.08
N THR A 74 -28.29 3.82 -4.68
CA THR A 74 -29.69 4.23 -4.81
C THR A 74 -30.47 3.77 -3.57
N GLU A 75 -31.71 4.26 -3.42
CA GLU A 75 -32.62 3.71 -2.42
C GLU A 75 -32.79 2.20 -2.67
N HIS A 76 -32.81 1.45 -1.57
CA HIS A 76 -32.76 -0.02 -1.53
C HIS A 76 -33.98 -0.80 -2.05
N PRO A 77 -35.24 -0.29 -2.10
CA PRO A 77 -36.40 -1.18 -2.14
C PRO A 77 -36.49 -2.09 -3.38
N ASP A 78 -35.74 -1.80 -4.45
CA ASP A 78 -35.70 -2.58 -5.69
C ASP A 78 -34.34 -3.26 -5.99
N ASP A 79 -33.31 -3.14 -5.14
CA ASP A 79 -32.00 -3.79 -5.35
C ASP A 79 -31.90 -5.12 -4.57
N GLU A 80 -32.13 -6.23 -5.27
CA GLU A 80 -32.06 -7.59 -4.71
C GLU A 80 -30.69 -7.92 -4.10
N THR A 81 -29.60 -7.38 -4.65
CA THR A 81 -28.25 -7.63 -4.11
C THR A 81 -28.06 -6.89 -2.79
N ALA A 82 -28.45 -5.61 -2.74
CA ALA A 82 -28.40 -4.85 -1.50
C ALA A 82 -29.27 -5.50 -0.41
N ALA A 83 -30.47 -5.98 -0.76
CA ALA A 83 -31.37 -6.68 0.15
C ALA A 83 -30.78 -7.97 0.70
N ALA A 84 -30.30 -8.86 -0.17
CA ALA A 84 -29.70 -10.11 0.24
C ALA A 84 -28.49 -9.88 1.17
N LEU A 85 -27.70 -8.85 0.92
CA LEU A 85 -26.56 -8.49 1.76
C LEU A 85 -27.01 -7.92 3.10
N GLY A 86 -27.94 -6.97 3.12
CA GLY A 86 -28.46 -6.38 4.36
C GLY A 86 -29.11 -7.42 5.28
N ASP A 87 -30.03 -8.21 4.75
CA ASP A 87 -30.70 -9.30 5.48
C ASP A 87 -29.68 -10.36 5.94
N GLY A 88 -28.71 -10.65 5.09
CA GLY A 88 -27.62 -11.57 5.38
C GLY A 88 -26.74 -11.14 6.55
N LEU A 89 -26.30 -9.88 6.57
CA LEU A 89 -25.52 -9.34 7.69
C LEU A 89 -26.33 -9.36 8.99
N ALA A 90 -27.63 -9.04 8.92
CA ALA A 90 -28.53 -9.08 10.06
C ALA A 90 -28.74 -10.51 10.60
N ALA A 91 -28.88 -11.50 9.71
CA ALA A 91 -28.98 -12.91 10.07
C ALA A 91 -27.72 -13.42 10.78
N HIS A 92 -26.56 -12.83 10.50
CA HIS A 92 -25.28 -13.11 11.16
C HIS A 92 -24.97 -12.19 12.36
N GLY A 93 -25.96 -11.44 12.88
CA GLY A 93 -25.84 -10.72 14.16
C GLY A 93 -25.50 -9.23 14.07
N ALA A 94 -25.35 -8.65 12.88
CA ALA A 94 -25.14 -7.22 12.71
C ALA A 94 -26.45 -6.42 12.85
N ARG A 95 -26.39 -5.25 13.48
CA ARG A 95 -27.45 -4.23 13.31
C ARG A 95 -27.12 -3.40 12.07
N VAL A 96 -27.95 -3.48 11.04
CA VAL A 96 -27.70 -2.77 9.77
C VAL A 96 -28.26 -1.35 9.82
N ALA A 97 -27.42 -0.37 9.52
CA ALA A 97 -27.80 1.01 9.23
C ALA A 97 -27.51 1.31 7.76
N TRP A 98 -28.35 2.11 7.10
CA TRP A 98 -28.25 2.39 5.68
C TRP A 98 -27.83 3.84 5.42
N LEU A 99 -26.89 4.02 4.49
CA LEU A 99 -26.57 5.30 3.88
C LEU A 99 -26.84 5.19 2.37
N THR A 100 -27.98 5.71 1.94
CA THR A 100 -28.38 5.76 0.53
C THR A 100 -28.29 7.20 0.02
N GLY A 101 -28.05 7.39 -1.26
CA GLY A 101 -28.02 8.74 -1.84
C GLY A 101 -28.10 8.73 -3.36
N ASN A 102 -28.12 9.92 -3.95
CA ASN A 102 -27.89 10.09 -5.37
C ASN A 102 -26.39 9.92 -5.63
N GLY A 103 -25.92 8.72 -6.01
CA GLY A 103 -24.49 8.43 -6.22
C GLY A 103 -23.72 9.35 -7.20
N HIS A 104 -24.40 10.30 -7.85
CA HIS A 104 -23.82 11.36 -8.67
C HIS A 104 -23.29 12.58 -7.89
N ASP A 105 -23.65 12.75 -6.61
CA ASP A 105 -23.14 13.88 -5.85
C ASP A 105 -21.71 13.62 -5.38
N THR A 106 -20.80 14.52 -5.72
CA THR A 106 -19.39 14.46 -5.35
C THR A 106 -19.03 15.41 -4.20
N ASP A 107 -20.00 16.09 -3.58
CA ASP A 107 -19.77 16.98 -2.44
C ASP A 107 -19.56 16.18 -1.15
N ARG A 108 -18.29 16.11 -0.73
CA ARG A 108 -17.88 15.44 0.51
C ARG A 108 -18.50 16.05 1.77
N HIS A 109 -18.79 17.35 1.79
CA HIS A 109 -19.38 18.00 2.98
C HIS A 109 -20.84 17.64 3.14
N LEU A 110 -21.57 17.55 2.02
CA LEU A 110 -22.96 17.09 2.03
C LEU A 110 -23.02 15.62 2.46
N LEU A 111 -22.16 14.77 1.89
CA LEU A 111 -22.10 13.37 2.30
C LEU A 111 -21.70 13.20 3.77
N ALA A 112 -20.72 13.97 4.26
CA ALA A 112 -20.32 13.96 5.66
C ALA A 112 -21.46 14.43 6.60
N LYS A 113 -22.26 15.42 6.17
CA LYS A 113 -23.45 15.84 6.90
C LYS A 113 -24.48 14.70 6.99
N HIS A 114 -24.81 14.09 5.86
CA HIS A 114 -25.77 12.98 5.82
C HIS A 114 -25.26 11.77 6.64
N LEU A 115 -23.97 11.46 6.54
CA LEU A 115 -23.33 10.43 7.34
C LEU A 115 -23.50 10.71 8.85
N ARG A 116 -23.27 11.94 9.31
CA ARG A 116 -23.47 12.31 10.72
C ARG A 116 -24.92 12.20 11.18
N GLU A 117 -25.89 12.49 10.31
CA GLU A 117 -27.32 12.32 10.61
C GLU A 117 -27.66 10.84 10.81
N VAL A 118 -27.21 9.96 9.90
CA VAL A 118 -27.38 8.51 10.04
C VAL A 118 -26.69 7.98 11.31
N LEU A 119 -25.47 8.44 11.60
CA LEU A 119 -24.73 8.03 12.79
C LEU A 119 -25.34 8.55 14.10
N ALA A 120 -26.05 9.68 14.09
CA ALA A 120 -26.74 10.18 15.28
C ALA A 120 -27.86 9.22 15.75
N GLU A 121 -28.51 8.53 14.81
CA GLU A 121 -29.51 7.50 15.09
C GLU A 121 -28.88 6.13 15.32
N ALA A 122 -27.88 5.78 14.49
CA ALA A 122 -27.25 4.47 14.50
C ALA A 122 -26.24 4.28 15.64
N GLY A 123 -25.68 5.35 16.20
CA GLY A 123 -24.57 5.30 17.16
C GLY A 123 -23.24 4.91 16.50
N GLU A 124 -22.30 4.43 17.31
CA GLU A 124 -21.00 3.95 16.81
C GLU A 124 -21.18 2.73 15.90
N VAL A 125 -20.41 2.72 14.81
CA VAL A 125 -20.42 1.65 13.81
C VAL A 125 -19.17 0.78 13.95
N SER A 126 -19.36 -0.53 13.86
CA SER A 126 -18.32 -1.56 13.93
C SER A 126 -17.69 -1.84 12.57
N GLY A 127 -18.34 -1.45 11.47
CA GLY A 127 -17.81 -1.59 10.12
C GLY A 127 -18.67 -0.84 9.09
N VAL A 128 -18.07 -0.55 7.95
CA VAL A 128 -18.74 0.08 6.80
C VAL A 128 -18.62 -0.84 5.59
N VAL A 129 -19.74 -1.16 4.94
CA VAL A 129 -19.80 -1.97 3.71
C VAL A 129 -20.27 -1.08 2.57
N SER A 130 -19.41 -0.87 1.58
CA SER A 130 -19.73 -0.07 0.40
C SER A 130 -20.10 -0.96 -0.78
N LEU A 131 -21.30 -0.74 -1.31
CA LEU A 131 -21.81 -1.33 -2.55
C LEU A 131 -21.63 -0.40 -3.76
N LEU A 132 -21.02 0.77 -3.56
CA LEU A 132 -20.93 1.81 -4.59
C LEU A 132 -20.23 1.33 -5.85
N ALA A 133 -19.26 0.41 -5.75
CA ALA A 133 -18.55 -0.09 -6.92
C ALA A 133 -19.45 -0.84 -7.92
N LEU A 134 -20.62 -1.35 -7.48
CA LEU A 134 -21.58 -2.03 -8.35
C LEU A 134 -22.27 -1.08 -9.34
N GLU A 135 -22.18 0.23 -9.11
CA GLU A 135 -22.74 1.26 -9.97
C GLU A 135 -21.71 1.71 -11.04
N GLU A 136 -21.81 1.09 -12.21
CA GLU A 136 -20.88 1.30 -13.32
C GLU A 136 -21.30 2.37 -14.33
N ARG A 137 -22.48 3.01 -14.18
CA ARG A 137 -22.87 4.08 -15.11
C ARG A 137 -21.82 5.18 -15.11
N ARG A 138 -21.54 5.74 -16.29
CA ARG A 138 -20.61 6.88 -16.43
C ARG A 138 -21.15 8.08 -15.66
N HIS A 139 -20.27 8.77 -14.95
CA HIS A 139 -20.64 9.97 -14.21
C HIS A 139 -21.00 11.12 -15.18
N PRO A 140 -22.15 11.79 -15.03
CA PRO A 140 -22.64 12.76 -16.01
C PRO A 140 -21.74 13.99 -16.15
N GLY A 141 -21.10 14.43 -15.07
CA GLY A 141 -20.17 15.58 -15.08
C GLY A 141 -18.70 15.21 -15.30
N LEU A 142 -18.33 13.92 -15.13
CA LEU A 142 -16.94 13.44 -15.19
C LEU A 142 -16.90 12.06 -15.87
N PRO A 143 -17.15 11.96 -17.19
CA PRO A 143 -17.43 10.69 -17.86
C PRO A 143 -16.30 9.65 -17.84
N VAL A 144 -15.09 10.05 -17.45
CA VAL A 144 -13.95 9.15 -17.19
C VAL A 144 -14.17 8.27 -15.95
N LEU A 145 -14.98 8.72 -15.00
CA LEU A 145 -15.34 7.98 -13.79
C LEU A 145 -16.70 7.32 -13.93
N THR A 146 -16.89 6.20 -13.25
CA THR A 146 -18.23 5.73 -12.93
C THR A 146 -18.80 6.53 -11.76
N VAL A 147 -20.13 6.53 -11.66
CA VAL A 147 -20.86 7.08 -10.52
C VAL A 147 -20.41 6.40 -9.23
N GLY A 148 -20.24 5.07 -9.25
CA GLY A 148 -19.72 4.30 -8.13
C GLY A 148 -18.31 4.69 -7.67
N MET A 149 -17.39 4.92 -8.61
CA MET A 149 -16.02 5.36 -8.30
C MET A 149 -16.01 6.75 -7.67
N ALA A 150 -16.76 7.69 -8.25
CA ALA A 150 -16.86 9.05 -7.72
C ALA A 150 -17.46 9.02 -6.30
N GLY A 151 -18.56 8.30 -6.10
CA GLY A 151 -19.16 8.12 -4.79
C GLY A 151 -18.23 7.47 -3.77
N LEU A 152 -17.42 6.49 -4.18
CA LEU A 152 -16.47 5.82 -3.28
C LEU A 152 -15.34 6.76 -2.81
N VAL A 153 -14.77 7.56 -3.71
CA VAL A 153 -13.75 8.56 -3.33
C VAL A 153 -14.35 9.57 -2.35
N THR A 154 -15.57 10.07 -2.64
CA THR A 154 -16.29 10.98 -1.74
C THR A 154 -16.61 10.32 -0.39
N LEU A 155 -16.98 9.04 -0.37
CA LEU A 155 -17.22 8.28 0.87
C LEU A 155 -15.96 8.17 1.73
N ILE A 156 -14.82 7.80 1.14
CA ILE A 156 -13.54 7.68 1.85
C ILE A 156 -13.17 9.02 2.52
N GLN A 157 -13.37 10.13 1.80
CA GLN A 157 -13.16 11.49 2.28
C GLN A 157 -14.12 11.85 3.42
N ALA A 158 -15.42 11.63 3.24
CA ALA A 158 -16.46 11.95 4.22
C ALA A 158 -16.33 11.14 5.53
N LEU A 159 -15.89 9.88 5.44
CA LEU A 159 -15.54 9.06 6.61
C LEU A 159 -14.36 9.66 7.39
N GLY A 160 -13.39 10.27 6.69
CA GLY A 160 -12.31 11.05 7.32
C GLY A 160 -12.81 12.30 8.00
N ASP A 161 -13.60 13.11 7.30
CA ASP A 161 -14.16 14.37 7.83
C ASP A 161 -15.06 14.17 9.05
N SER A 162 -15.65 12.99 9.18
CA SER A 162 -16.57 12.64 10.27
C SER A 162 -15.92 11.77 11.33
N GLU A 163 -14.58 11.59 11.28
CA GLU A 163 -13.79 10.84 12.25
C GLU A 163 -14.31 9.40 12.48
N VAL A 164 -14.88 8.78 11.44
CA VAL A 164 -15.35 7.40 11.51
C VAL A 164 -14.15 6.47 11.46
N ASN A 165 -13.88 5.79 12.57
CA ASN A 165 -12.73 4.88 12.71
C ASN A 165 -13.02 3.43 12.29
N ALA A 166 -14.27 3.11 11.94
CA ALA A 166 -14.67 1.78 11.55
C ALA A 166 -14.02 1.32 10.23
N PRO A 167 -13.71 0.01 10.09
CA PRO A 167 -13.11 -0.53 8.87
C PRO A 167 -14.07 -0.45 7.67
N LEU A 168 -13.61 0.16 6.58
CA LEU A 168 -14.30 0.19 5.29
C LEU A 168 -14.00 -1.07 4.48
N TRP A 169 -15.08 -1.74 4.05
CA TRP A 169 -15.08 -2.87 3.12
C TRP A 169 -15.73 -2.45 1.81
N CYS A 170 -15.03 -2.65 0.69
CA CYS A 170 -15.54 -2.33 -0.63
C CYS A 170 -15.91 -3.62 -1.36
N LEU A 171 -17.20 -3.75 -1.71
CA LEU A 171 -17.70 -4.92 -2.44
C LEU A 171 -17.74 -4.63 -3.93
N THR A 172 -17.25 -5.59 -4.70
CA THR A 172 -17.25 -5.59 -6.16
C THR A 172 -17.89 -6.88 -6.68
N ARG A 173 -18.16 -6.97 -7.97
CA ARG A 173 -18.68 -8.15 -8.65
C ARG A 173 -18.07 -8.23 -10.04
N GLY A 174 -17.23 -9.25 -10.26
CA GLY A 174 -16.51 -9.44 -11.52
C GLY A 174 -15.33 -8.48 -11.69
N ALA A 175 -14.82 -7.83 -10.64
CA ALA A 175 -13.62 -7.00 -10.74
C ALA A 175 -12.32 -7.80 -10.91
N VAL A 176 -12.37 -9.10 -10.56
CA VAL A 176 -11.22 -10.00 -10.59
C VAL A 176 -11.65 -11.37 -11.13
N SER A 177 -10.69 -12.09 -11.70
CA SER A 177 -10.86 -13.49 -12.12
C SER A 177 -9.97 -14.40 -11.26
N VAL A 178 -10.59 -15.36 -10.55
CA VAL A 178 -9.85 -16.41 -9.82
C VAL A 178 -9.57 -17.62 -10.71
N SER A 179 -10.30 -17.76 -11.81
CA SER A 179 -10.20 -18.85 -12.77
C SER A 179 -10.72 -18.42 -14.14
N ALA A 180 -10.33 -19.15 -15.19
CA ALA A 180 -10.86 -18.92 -16.54
C ALA A 180 -12.39 -19.14 -16.67
N GLN A 181 -13.06 -19.64 -15.62
CA GLN A 181 -14.50 -19.86 -15.57
C GLN A 181 -15.30 -18.67 -15.01
N ASP A 182 -14.63 -17.66 -14.44
CA ASP A 182 -15.25 -16.52 -13.73
C ASP A 182 -15.99 -15.52 -14.65
N GLY A 183 -16.05 -15.78 -15.96
CA GLY A 183 -16.69 -14.90 -16.92
C GLY A 183 -15.88 -13.65 -17.23
N VAL A 184 -16.57 -12.59 -17.67
CA VAL A 184 -15.96 -11.34 -18.13
C VAL A 184 -15.64 -10.43 -16.94
N VAL A 185 -14.40 -9.93 -16.89
CA VAL A 185 -13.96 -8.97 -15.87
C VAL A 185 -14.49 -7.56 -16.17
N SER A 186 -14.99 -6.87 -15.14
CA SER A 186 -15.32 -5.44 -15.18
C SER A 186 -14.07 -4.60 -14.93
N ALA A 187 -13.58 -3.94 -15.99
CA ALA A 187 -12.45 -3.00 -15.88
C ALA A 187 -12.76 -1.82 -14.94
N ALA A 188 -14.01 -1.33 -14.93
CA ALA A 188 -14.44 -0.25 -14.07
C ALA A 188 -14.34 -0.61 -12.58
N GLN A 189 -14.77 -1.82 -12.21
CA GLN A 189 -14.66 -2.28 -10.84
C GLN A 189 -13.23 -2.70 -10.46
N ALA A 190 -12.42 -3.16 -11.41
CA ALA A 190 -10.98 -3.37 -11.17
C ALA A 190 -10.27 -2.08 -10.74
N SER A 191 -10.70 -0.90 -11.19
CA SER A 191 -10.19 0.39 -10.69
C SER A 191 -10.40 0.58 -9.19
N VAL A 192 -11.51 0.10 -8.63
CA VAL A 192 -11.79 0.19 -7.19
C VAL A 192 -10.76 -0.60 -6.38
N TRP A 193 -10.32 -1.74 -6.91
CA TRP A 193 -9.25 -2.52 -6.31
C TRP A 193 -7.91 -1.77 -6.29
N GLY A 194 -7.60 -1.04 -7.36
CA GLY A 194 -6.42 -0.17 -7.42
C GLY A 194 -6.45 0.93 -6.36
N LEU A 195 -7.58 1.64 -6.25
CA LEU A 195 -7.80 2.66 -5.22
C LEU A 195 -7.72 2.08 -3.81
N GLY A 196 -8.45 0.99 -3.54
CA GLY A 196 -8.54 0.41 -2.21
C GLY A 196 -7.19 -0.04 -1.65
N ARG A 197 -6.30 -0.58 -2.49
CA ARG A 197 -4.92 -0.89 -2.08
C ARG A 197 -4.13 0.33 -1.62
N VAL A 198 -4.38 1.50 -2.19
CA VAL A 198 -3.74 2.76 -1.74
C VAL A 198 -4.39 3.28 -0.46
N VAL A 199 -5.72 3.22 -0.35
CA VAL A 199 -6.44 3.57 0.87
C VAL A 199 -5.96 2.72 2.05
N ALA A 200 -5.69 1.44 1.83
CA ALA A 200 -5.12 0.55 2.83
C ALA A 200 -3.74 0.99 3.37
N LEU A 201 -2.96 1.69 2.55
CA LEU A 201 -1.65 2.23 2.92
C LEU A 201 -1.77 3.60 3.60
N GLU A 202 -2.70 4.44 3.14
CA GLU A 202 -2.90 5.80 3.68
C GLU A 202 -3.71 5.79 4.98
N HIS A 203 -4.65 4.87 5.13
CA HIS A 203 -5.61 4.79 6.24
C HIS A 203 -5.74 3.36 6.81
N PRO A 204 -4.63 2.73 7.26
CA PRO A 204 -4.61 1.32 7.64
C PRO A 204 -5.54 0.97 8.80
N SER A 205 -5.82 1.90 9.71
CA SER A 205 -6.73 1.69 10.85
C SER A 205 -8.21 1.71 10.46
N ARG A 206 -8.56 2.30 9.32
CA ARG A 206 -9.94 2.47 8.84
C ARG A 206 -10.26 1.61 7.63
N TRP A 207 -9.37 0.68 7.28
CA TRP A 207 -9.49 -0.15 6.10
C TRP A 207 -9.73 -1.61 6.48
N GLY A 208 -10.89 -2.12 6.08
CA GLY A 208 -11.22 -3.54 6.18
C GLY A 208 -10.60 -4.31 5.02
N GLY A 209 -11.10 -4.08 3.81
CA GLY A 209 -10.63 -4.80 2.63
C GLY A 209 -11.50 -4.66 1.38
N LEU A 210 -11.15 -5.44 0.37
CA LEU A 210 -11.83 -5.61 -0.90
C LEU A 210 -12.38 -7.04 -0.99
N VAL A 211 -13.64 -7.16 -1.38
CA VAL A 211 -14.27 -8.46 -1.63
C VAL A 211 -14.95 -8.44 -3.00
N ASP A 212 -14.60 -9.39 -3.86
CA ASP A 212 -15.29 -9.61 -5.13
C ASP A 212 -16.34 -10.72 -4.97
N LEU A 213 -17.60 -10.38 -5.22
CA LEU A 213 -18.76 -11.24 -5.08
C LEU A 213 -18.97 -12.08 -6.34
N PRO A 214 -19.61 -13.26 -6.22
CA PRO A 214 -20.10 -14.00 -7.37
C PRO A 214 -21.24 -13.25 -8.08
N GLU A 215 -21.53 -13.65 -9.32
CA GLU A 215 -22.67 -13.11 -10.08
C GLU A 215 -24.00 -13.27 -9.32
N VAL A 216 -24.22 -14.46 -8.75
CA VAL A 216 -25.37 -14.80 -7.91
C VAL A 216 -24.94 -14.82 -6.44
N VAL A 217 -25.51 -13.91 -5.65
CA VAL A 217 -25.28 -13.82 -4.20
C VAL A 217 -26.29 -14.69 -3.47
N ASP A 218 -25.95 -15.96 -3.27
CA ASP A 218 -26.74 -16.91 -2.49
C ASP A 218 -26.41 -16.87 -0.99
N GLU A 219 -27.14 -17.65 -0.18
CA GLU A 219 -26.92 -17.75 1.27
C GLU A 219 -25.48 -18.16 1.64
N ARG A 220 -24.83 -18.98 0.79
CA ARG A 220 -23.43 -19.39 1.03
C ARG A 220 -22.46 -18.25 0.76
N ALA A 221 -22.70 -17.46 -0.30
CA ALA A 221 -21.91 -16.28 -0.61
C ALA A 221 -22.05 -15.23 0.51
N VAL A 222 -23.27 -15.01 1.00
CA VAL A 222 -23.55 -14.15 2.17
C VAL A 222 -22.79 -14.63 3.40
N ARG A 223 -22.86 -15.92 3.73
CA ARG A 223 -22.13 -16.49 4.87
C ARG A 223 -20.62 -16.30 4.73
N ARG A 224 -20.05 -16.54 3.55
CA ARG A 224 -18.61 -16.32 3.29
C ARG A 224 -18.21 -14.87 3.40
N LEU A 225 -19.08 -13.95 2.95
CA LEU A 225 -18.87 -12.52 3.15
C LEU A 225 -18.91 -12.18 4.65
N ALA A 226 -19.90 -12.65 5.40
CA ALA A 226 -19.99 -12.41 6.84
C ALA A 226 -18.74 -12.92 7.59
N ALA A 227 -18.20 -14.09 7.20
CA ALA A 227 -16.93 -14.59 7.71
C ALA A 227 -15.78 -13.62 7.42
N ALA A 228 -15.64 -13.17 6.17
CA ALA A 228 -14.63 -12.18 5.79
C ALA A 228 -14.76 -10.87 6.59
N LEU A 229 -15.98 -10.40 6.85
CA LEU A 229 -16.23 -9.18 7.61
C LEU A 229 -15.97 -9.34 9.12
N SER A 230 -16.16 -10.54 9.67
CA SER A 230 -15.96 -10.85 11.09
C SER A 230 -14.47 -10.93 11.49
N GLY A 231 -13.61 -11.26 10.54
CA GLY A 231 -12.17 -11.32 10.74
C GLY A 231 -11.50 -12.23 9.72
N THR A 232 -10.36 -11.82 9.19
CA THR A 232 -9.71 -12.47 8.05
C THR A 232 -8.34 -13.05 8.33
N GLY A 233 -7.88 -13.02 9.59
CA GLY A 233 -6.48 -13.32 9.91
C GLY A 233 -5.48 -12.39 9.23
N GLY A 234 -5.92 -11.18 8.84
CA GLY A 234 -5.10 -10.16 8.15
C GLY A 234 -5.28 -10.12 6.63
N GLU A 235 -6.10 -11.00 6.04
CA GLU A 235 -6.43 -10.94 4.61
C GLU A 235 -7.37 -9.76 4.28
N ASP A 236 -7.14 -9.09 3.17
CA ASP A 236 -7.88 -7.87 2.83
C ASP A 236 -8.26 -7.76 1.35
N GLN A 237 -7.99 -8.82 0.61
CA GLN A 237 -8.16 -8.91 -0.83
C GLN A 237 -8.71 -10.29 -1.14
N LEU A 238 -10.04 -10.39 -1.11
CA LEU A 238 -10.78 -11.65 -1.17
C LEU A 238 -11.69 -11.72 -2.41
N ALA A 239 -11.90 -12.93 -2.90
CA ALA A 239 -12.90 -13.23 -3.91
C ALA A 239 -13.78 -14.38 -3.40
N VAL A 240 -15.08 -14.13 -3.30
CA VAL A 240 -16.08 -15.13 -2.93
C VAL A 240 -16.62 -15.74 -4.22
N ARG A 241 -16.61 -17.07 -4.28
CA ARG A 241 -17.21 -17.84 -5.37
C ARG A 241 -18.06 -18.97 -4.79
N ALA A 242 -18.84 -19.62 -5.65
CA ALA A 242 -19.60 -20.82 -5.26
C ALA A 242 -18.69 -21.91 -4.68
N SER A 243 -17.47 -22.05 -5.21
CA SER A 243 -16.47 -23.04 -4.80
C SER A 243 -15.75 -22.75 -3.48
N GLY A 244 -15.83 -21.52 -2.95
CA GLY A 244 -15.10 -21.13 -1.74
C GLY A 244 -14.65 -19.67 -1.76
N THR A 245 -13.92 -19.29 -0.72
CA THR A 245 -13.24 -17.99 -0.63
C THR A 245 -11.79 -18.11 -1.09
N PHE A 246 -11.35 -17.13 -1.88
CA PHE A 246 -9.99 -17.03 -2.41
C PHE A 246 -9.32 -15.75 -1.94
N VAL A 247 -8.02 -15.80 -1.74
CA VAL A 247 -7.20 -14.65 -1.31
C VAL A 247 -6.09 -14.37 -2.31
N ARG A 248 -5.80 -13.08 -2.50
CA ARG A 248 -4.88 -12.59 -3.52
C ARG A 248 -3.42 -12.75 -3.10
N ARG A 249 -2.57 -13.27 -3.98
CA ARG A 249 -1.13 -13.47 -3.75
C ARG A 249 -0.30 -13.03 -4.95
N LEU A 250 0.85 -12.43 -4.66
CA LEU A 250 1.89 -12.19 -5.65
C LEU A 250 2.85 -13.39 -5.66
N VAL A 251 3.10 -13.95 -6.82
CA VAL A 251 4.02 -15.10 -7.00
C VAL A 251 4.98 -14.85 -8.14
N ARG A 252 6.18 -15.44 -8.09
CA ARG A 252 7.13 -15.41 -9.22
C ARG A 252 6.54 -16.11 -10.45
N ALA A 253 6.85 -15.58 -11.63
CA ALA A 253 6.38 -16.08 -12.93
C ALA A 253 7.51 -16.16 -13.97
N PRO A 254 8.61 -16.88 -13.67
CA PRO A 254 9.69 -17.05 -14.64
C PRO A 254 9.18 -17.86 -15.85
N LEU A 255 9.64 -17.51 -17.05
CA LEU A 255 9.39 -18.33 -18.23
C LEU A 255 10.35 -19.53 -18.27
N ALA A 256 11.56 -19.37 -17.73
CA ALA A 256 12.60 -20.40 -17.74
C ALA A 256 12.85 -20.92 -19.17
N ASP A 257 12.70 -22.22 -19.41
CA ASP A 257 12.86 -22.85 -20.73
C ASP A 257 11.51 -23.02 -21.48
N THR A 258 10.43 -22.38 -21.00
CA THR A 258 9.12 -22.41 -21.69
C THR A 258 9.25 -21.77 -23.07
N ARG A 259 8.75 -22.47 -24.09
CA ARG A 259 8.79 -21.98 -25.47
C ARG A 259 7.64 -21.01 -25.71
N ALA A 260 7.95 -19.87 -26.35
CA ALA A 260 6.95 -18.93 -26.83
C ALA A 260 5.93 -19.61 -27.76
N VAL A 261 4.66 -19.20 -27.68
CA VAL A 261 3.59 -19.74 -28.52
C VAL A 261 3.63 -19.20 -29.93
N ARG A 262 4.27 -18.04 -30.12
CA ARG A 262 4.50 -17.38 -31.40
C ARG A 262 5.78 -16.55 -31.37
N GLN A 263 6.22 -16.10 -32.53
CA GLN A 263 7.19 -15.01 -32.66
C GLN A 263 6.45 -13.74 -33.03
N TRP A 264 6.75 -12.63 -32.36
CA TRP A 264 6.11 -11.36 -32.65
C TRP A 264 6.99 -10.51 -33.57
N THR A 265 6.50 -10.27 -34.79
CA THR A 265 7.12 -9.37 -35.76
C THR A 265 6.11 -8.26 -36.08
N PRO A 266 6.34 -7.01 -35.64
CA PRO A 266 5.43 -5.91 -35.91
C PRO A 266 5.42 -5.58 -37.41
N GLN A 267 4.37 -5.94 -38.13
CA GLN A 267 4.20 -5.63 -39.57
C GLN A 267 3.18 -4.49 -39.74
N GLY A 268 3.14 -3.83 -40.90
CA GLY A 268 2.17 -2.77 -41.17
C GLY A 268 2.31 -1.56 -40.24
N THR A 269 1.18 -1.04 -39.75
CA THR A 269 1.14 0.14 -38.87
C THR A 269 1.03 -0.27 -37.39
N VAL A 270 1.86 0.34 -36.52
CA VAL A 270 1.73 0.24 -35.06
C VAL A 270 1.40 1.61 -34.45
N LEU A 271 0.33 1.69 -33.67
CA LEU A 271 -0.07 2.88 -32.92
C LEU A 271 0.58 2.88 -31.53
N VAL A 272 1.32 3.93 -31.19
CA VAL A 272 1.92 4.11 -29.88
C VAL A 272 1.38 5.38 -29.23
N THR A 273 0.49 5.23 -28.24
CA THR A 273 -0.06 6.38 -27.51
C THR A 273 0.82 6.77 -26.33
N GLY A 274 0.93 8.06 -26.04
CA GLY A 274 2.03 8.54 -25.20
C GLY A 274 3.39 8.35 -25.91
N GLY A 275 3.38 8.23 -27.25
CA GLY A 275 4.52 7.81 -28.08
C GLY A 275 5.74 8.72 -28.00
N THR A 276 5.56 9.95 -27.52
CA THR A 276 6.62 10.93 -27.29
C THR A 276 7.15 10.93 -25.86
N GLY A 277 6.72 9.98 -25.01
CA GLY A 277 7.16 9.82 -23.63
C GLY A 277 8.34 8.85 -23.50
N GLY A 278 9.21 9.05 -22.51
CA GLY A 278 10.51 8.36 -22.45
C GLY A 278 10.43 6.83 -22.58
N VAL A 279 9.49 6.17 -21.89
CA VAL A 279 9.34 4.70 -21.99
C VAL A 279 8.87 4.28 -23.39
N ALA A 280 7.91 5.01 -23.97
CA ALA A 280 7.36 4.71 -25.28
C ALA A 280 8.39 4.87 -26.41
N THR A 281 9.35 5.79 -26.27
CA THR A 281 10.42 5.96 -27.28
C THR A 281 11.33 4.73 -27.38
N HIS A 282 11.60 4.03 -26.28
CA HIS A 282 12.37 2.78 -26.32
C HIS A 282 11.61 1.67 -27.03
N VAL A 283 10.29 1.62 -26.84
CA VAL A 283 9.42 0.67 -27.55
C VAL A 283 9.37 0.99 -29.04
N ALA A 284 9.24 2.27 -29.41
CA ALA A 284 9.24 2.71 -30.81
C ALA A 284 10.53 2.32 -31.54
N ARG A 285 11.70 2.50 -30.91
CA ARG A 285 13.00 2.05 -31.46
C ARG A 285 13.06 0.56 -31.69
N TRP A 286 12.55 -0.22 -30.73
CA TRP A 286 12.48 -1.67 -30.88
C TRP A 286 11.54 -2.07 -32.02
N LEU A 287 10.35 -1.46 -32.10
CA LEU A 287 9.39 -1.73 -33.18
C LEU A 287 10.00 -1.45 -34.56
N ALA A 288 10.66 -0.30 -34.74
CA ALA A 288 11.33 0.05 -35.99
C ALA A 288 12.43 -0.96 -36.36
N THR A 289 13.28 -1.33 -35.40
CA THR A 289 14.37 -2.30 -35.63
C THR A 289 13.84 -3.71 -35.96
N ASN A 290 12.61 -4.05 -35.55
CA ASN A 290 12.06 -5.40 -35.66
C ASN A 290 10.97 -5.54 -36.74
N GLY A 291 10.87 -4.56 -37.65
CA GLY A 291 10.11 -4.69 -38.88
C GLY A 291 8.86 -3.82 -38.99
N ALA A 292 8.59 -2.94 -38.03
CA ALA A 292 7.47 -2.01 -38.15
C ALA A 292 7.68 -1.11 -39.38
N GLU A 293 6.73 -1.15 -40.30
CA GLU A 293 6.80 -0.39 -41.55
C GLU A 293 6.38 1.06 -41.34
N HIS A 294 5.40 1.28 -40.45
CA HIS A 294 4.88 2.59 -40.11
C HIS A 294 4.55 2.68 -38.62
N LEU A 295 5.01 3.76 -37.97
CA LEU A 295 4.70 4.08 -36.59
C LEU A 295 3.84 5.35 -36.51
N VAL A 296 2.69 5.25 -35.85
CA VAL A 296 1.87 6.41 -35.49
C VAL A 296 2.10 6.72 -34.02
N LEU A 297 2.82 7.80 -33.74
CA LEU A 297 3.12 8.25 -32.38
C LEU A 297 2.14 9.34 -31.97
N THR A 298 1.31 9.08 -30.95
CA THR A 298 0.36 10.09 -30.46
C THR A 298 0.72 10.59 -29.08
N SER A 299 0.56 11.90 -28.88
CA SER A 299 0.59 12.54 -27.56
C SER A 299 -0.12 13.89 -27.62
N ARG A 300 -0.48 14.48 -26.48
CA ARG A 300 -1.11 15.81 -26.45
C ARG A 300 -0.28 16.90 -27.14
N ARG A 301 1.05 16.83 -26.99
CA ARG A 301 2.01 17.77 -27.60
C ARG A 301 2.32 17.42 -29.06
N GLY A 302 2.19 16.15 -29.44
CA GLY A 302 2.45 15.69 -30.81
C GLY A 302 3.84 16.11 -31.30
N PRO A 303 3.95 16.69 -32.52
CA PRO A 303 5.22 17.15 -33.09
C PRO A 303 5.96 18.21 -32.27
N GLU A 304 5.27 18.93 -31.37
CA GLU A 304 5.86 19.97 -30.52
C GLU A 304 6.51 19.42 -29.25
N ALA A 305 6.45 18.10 -29.01
CA ALA A 305 7.14 17.49 -27.88
C ALA A 305 8.67 17.53 -28.08
N GLU A 306 9.38 17.83 -26.99
CA GLU A 306 10.84 17.84 -26.95
C GLU A 306 11.44 16.50 -27.39
N GLY A 307 12.48 16.54 -28.24
CA GLY A 307 13.21 15.36 -28.71
C GLY A 307 12.50 14.54 -29.81
N VAL A 308 11.29 14.94 -30.24
CA VAL A 308 10.50 14.17 -31.22
C VAL A 308 11.07 14.28 -32.64
N ALA A 309 11.64 15.42 -33.02
CA ALA A 309 12.22 15.59 -34.35
C ALA A 309 13.44 14.68 -34.54
N GLU A 310 14.29 14.59 -33.51
CA GLU A 310 15.44 13.70 -33.45
C GLU A 310 14.99 12.24 -33.46
N LEU A 311 13.99 11.88 -32.64
CA LEU A 311 13.43 10.51 -32.62
C LEU A 311 12.84 10.12 -33.99
N THR A 312 12.11 11.03 -34.64
CA THR A 312 11.51 10.77 -35.96
C THR A 312 12.58 10.52 -37.01
N THR A 313 13.67 11.30 -36.97
CA THR A 313 14.82 11.11 -37.87
C THR A 313 15.50 9.78 -37.62
N GLU A 314 15.76 9.43 -36.35
CA GLU A 314 16.36 8.16 -35.93
C GLU A 314 15.54 6.96 -36.43
N LEU A 315 14.22 6.98 -36.23
CA LEU A 315 13.33 5.90 -36.66
C LEU A 315 13.23 5.80 -38.19
N ALA A 316 13.29 6.91 -38.91
CA ALA A 316 13.32 6.92 -40.37
C ALA A 316 14.62 6.33 -40.92
N GLU A 317 15.77 6.60 -40.28
CA GLU A 317 17.07 5.99 -40.63
C GLU A 317 17.08 4.47 -40.42
N LEU A 318 16.26 3.96 -39.48
CA LEU A 318 16.03 2.53 -39.29
C LEU A 318 15.10 1.91 -40.35
N GLY A 319 14.55 2.71 -41.27
CA GLY A 319 13.70 2.26 -42.37
C GLY A 319 12.21 2.27 -42.09
N THR A 320 11.76 2.93 -41.01
CA THR A 320 10.36 2.98 -40.60
C THR A 320 9.75 4.35 -40.89
N GLU A 321 8.60 4.38 -41.56
CA GLU A 321 7.83 5.60 -41.73
C GLU A 321 7.25 6.04 -40.37
N VAL A 322 7.27 7.33 -40.05
CA VAL A 322 6.78 7.83 -38.76
C VAL A 322 5.84 9.00 -38.95
N THR A 323 4.62 8.85 -38.41
CA THR A 323 3.64 9.92 -38.31
C THR A 323 3.47 10.31 -36.84
N VAL A 324 3.72 11.57 -36.52
CA VAL A 324 3.49 12.10 -35.17
C VAL A 324 2.22 12.94 -35.16
N VAL A 325 1.27 12.61 -34.29
CA VAL A 325 -0.02 13.29 -34.21
C VAL A 325 -0.25 13.86 -32.82
N ALA A 326 -0.63 15.16 -32.77
CA ALA A 326 -1.17 15.76 -31.56
C ALA A 326 -2.58 15.23 -31.32
N CYS A 327 -2.74 14.38 -30.31
CA CYS A 327 -4.01 13.74 -29.96
C CYS A 327 -4.09 13.53 -28.46
N ASP A 328 -5.17 14.00 -27.85
CA ASP A 328 -5.59 13.48 -26.55
C ASP A 328 -6.35 12.18 -26.79
N VAL A 329 -5.89 11.08 -26.19
CA VAL A 329 -6.53 9.77 -26.36
C VAL A 329 -7.82 9.63 -25.56
N ALA A 330 -8.04 10.50 -24.57
CA ALA A 330 -9.31 10.57 -23.86
C ALA A 330 -10.41 11.26 -24.70
N ASP A 331 -10.04 12.06 -25.72
CA ASP A 331 -10.97 12.56 -26.73
C ASP A 331 -11.22 11.46 -27.77
N ARG A 332 -12.37 10.79 -27.62
CA ARG A 332 -12.80 9.69 -28.49
C ARG A 332 -12.87 10.10 -29.97
N ASP A 333 -13.35 11.31 -30.28
CA ASP A 333 -13.51 11.76 -31.65
C ASP A 333 -12.16 12.14 -32.27
N ALA A 334 -11.25 12.71 -31.49
CA ALA A 334 -9.87 12.93 -31.93
C ALA A 334 -9.18 11.60 -32.23
N LEU A 335 -9.28 10.62 -31.35
CA LEU A 335 -8.70 9.30 -31.55
C LEU A 335 -9.31 8.60 -32.77
N ALA A 336 -10.62 8.70 -32.98
CA ALA A 336 -11.29 8.15 -34.16
C ALA A 336 -10.75 8.76 -35.46
N ARG A 337 -10.45 10.07 -35.49
CA ARG A 337 -9.82 10.72 -36.65
C ARG A 337 -8.41 10.20 -36.92
N VAL A 338 -7.63 9.91 -35.86
CA VAL A 338 -6.30 9.29 -36.02
C VAL A 338 -6.41 7.91 -36.64
N LEU A 339 -7.32 7.07 -36.12
CA LEU A 339 -7.54 5.71 -36.63
C LEU A 339 -8.03 5.71 -38.08
N ALA A 340 -8.97 6.59 -38.43
CA ALA A 340 -9.49 6.71 -39.79
C ALA A 340 -8.47 7.27 -40.80
N GLY A 341 -7.42 7.95 -40.32
CA GLY A 341 -6.34 8.50 -41.15
C GLY A 341 -5.23 7.51 -41.49
N MET A 342 -5.30 6.27 -40.99
CA MET A 342 -4.26 5.26 -41.24
C MET A 342 -4.30 4.79 -42.72
N PRO A 343 -3.13 4.63 -43.37
CA PRO A 343 -3.07 4.25 -44.78
C PRO A 343 -3.62 2.83 -44.99
N PRO A 344 -4.54 2.61 -45.94
CA PRO A 344 -5.13 1.29 -46.18
C PRO A 344 -4.11 0.27 -46.68
N GLU A 345 -3.00 0.72 -47.28
CA GLU A 345 -1.91 -0.14 -47.75
C GLU A 345 -1.08 -0.72 -46.60
N ARG A 346 -1.11 -0.10 -45.41
CA ARG A 346 -0.41 -0.56 -44.19
C ARG A 346 -1.40 -0.60 -43.02
N PRO A 347 -2.24 -1.64 -42.90
CA PRO A 347 -3.27 -1.70 -41.87
C PRO A 347 -2.67 -1.64 -40.45
N LEU A 348 -3.48 -1.18 -39.50
CA LEU A 348 -3.15 -1.25 -38.08
C LEU A 348 -3.10 -2.71 -37.62
N THR A 349 -1.93 -3.15 -37.15
CA THR A 349 -1.72 -4.51 -36.66
C THR A 349 -1.50 -4.56 -35.15
N ALA A 350 -0.99 -3.48 -34.55
CA ALA A 350 -0.72 -3.45 -33.12
C ALA A 350 -0.94 -2.08 -32.48
N VAL A 351 -1.28 -2.11 -31.20
CA VAL A 351 -1.42 -0.95 -30.34
C VAL A 351 -0.51 -1.09 -29.13
N VAL A 352 0.20 -0.02 -28.79
CA VAL A 352 0.94 0.15 -27.55
C VAL A 352 0.40 1.38 -26.83
N HIS A 353 -0.34 1.16 -25.75
CA HIS A 353 -0.92 2.22 -24.94
C HIS A 353 -0.02 2.54 -23.75
N ALA A 354 0.82 3.57 -23.91
CA ALA A 354 1.74 4.08 -22.90
C ALA A 354 1.41 5.51 -22.43
N ALA A 355 0.18 5.97 -22.65
CA ALA A 355 -0.25 7.29 -22.21
C ALA A 355 -0.47 7.35 -20.68
N GLY A 356 -0.30 8.56 -20.13
CA GLY A 356 -0.56 8.90 -18.74
C GLY A 356 0.67 8.90 -17.82
N VAL A 357 0.61 9.79 -16.84
CA VAL A 357 1.67 10.06 -15.86
C VAL A 357 1.06 10.06 -14.46
N PRO A 358 1.81 9.67 -13.43
CA PRO A 358 1.33 9.80 -12.05
C PRO A 358 1.32 11.28 -11.63
N THR A 359 0.25 11.70 -10.97
CA THR A 359 0.21 12.94 -10.19
C THR A 359 0.09 12.53 -8.72
N PRO A 360 1.10 12.82 -7.87
CA PRO A 360 1.03 12.49 -6.46
C PRO A 360 -0.07 13.27 -5.74
N GLY A 361 -0.83 12.60 -4.88
CA GLY A 361 -1.84 13.18 -4.01
C GLY A 361 -2.45 12.13 -3.10
N THR A 362 -2.67 12.45 -1.82
CA THR A 362 -3.42 11.56 -0.92
C THR A 362 -4.86 11.46 -1.42
N VAL A 363 -5.54 10.34 -1.13
CA VAL A 363 -6.97 10.18 -1.47
C VAL A 363 -7.80 11.25 -0.75
N HIS A 364 -7.38 11.65 0.45
CA HIS A 364 -8.05 12.66 1.25
C HIS A 364 -8.00 14.07 0.63
N ASP A 365 -6.86 14.47 0.05
CA ASP A 365 -6.64 15.86 -0.39
C ASP A 365 -6.85 16.06 -1.89
N THR A 366 -6.93 14.96 -2.66
CA THR A 366 -7.14 15.03 -4.11
C THR A 366 -8.59 15.40 -4.42
N SER A 367 -8.80 16.46 -5.21
CA SER A 367 -10.13 16.82 -5.69
C SER A 367 -10.66 15.81 -6.71
N MET A 368 -11.98 15.73 -6.88
CA MET A 368 -12.58 14.81 -7.85
C MET A 368 -12.13 15.10 -9.30
N ALA A 369 -11.92 16.38 -9.64
CA ALA A 369 -11.45 16.79 -10.96
C ALA A 369 -10.00 16.34 -11.21
N GLU A 370 -9.11 16.49 -10.22
CA GLU A 370 -7.72 16.00 -10.29
C GLU A 370 -7.68 14.47 -10.36
N PHE A 371 -8.53 13.79 -9.58
CA PHE A 371 -8.67 12.33 -9.63
C PHE A 371 -9.06 11.88 -11.05
N ALA A 372 -10.10 12.49 -11.63
CA ALA A 372 -10.56 12.23 -12.98
C ALA A 372 -9.48 12.50 -14.05
N ASP A 373 -8.70 13.59 -13.93
CA ASP A 373 -7.63 13.94 -14.86
C ASP A 373 -6.53 12.86 -14.90
N VAL A 374 -6.13 12.32 -13.75
CA VAL A 374 -5.13 11.24 -13.67
C VAL A 374 -5.59 9.97 -14.39
N LEU A 375 -6.88 9.63 -14.30
CA LEU A 375 -7.45 8.48 -14.99
C LEU A 375 -7.60 8.71 -16.49
N SER A 376 -7.79 9.97 -16.92
CA SER A 376 -8.15 10.34 -18.30
C SER A 376 -7.20 9.75 -19.35
N GLY A 377 -5.90 10.05 -19.23
CA GLY A 377 -4.91 9.61 -20.23
C GLY A 377 -4.72 8.09 -20.30
N LYS A 378 -4.96 7.36 -19.21
CA LYS A 378 -4.80 5.89 -19.11
C LYS A 378 -6.11 5.16 -19.33
N ALA A 379 -7.03 5.27 -18.38
CA ALA A 379 -8.26 4.50 -18.37
C ALA A 379 -9.19 4.89 -19.53
N ALA A 380 -9.51 6.19 -19.68
CA ALA A 380 -10.37 6.62 -20.78
C ALA A 380 -9.71 6.42 -22.14
N GLY A 381 -8.40 6.69 -22.26
CA GLY A 381 -7.64 6.41 -23.48
C GLY A 381 -7.70 4.94 -23.91
N ALA A 382 -7.48 4.01 -22.99
CA ALA A 382 -7.57 2.58 -23.26
C ALA A 382 -9.01 2.12 -23.58
N ALA A 383 -10.01 2.66 -22.87
CA ALA A 383 -11.42 2.39 -23.15
C ALA A 383 -11.83 2.85 -24.55
N ASN A 384 -11.41 4.05 -24.96
CA ASN A 384 -11.67 4.57 -26.31
C ASN A 384 -10.99 3.71 -27.38
N LEU A 385 -9.75 3.27 -27.15
CA LEU A 385 -9.05 2.35 -28.06
C LEU A 385 -9.80 1.03 -28.22
N ASP A 386 -10.24 0.42 -27.12
CA ASP A 386 -11.03 -0.82 -27.14
C ASP A 386 -12.34 -0.65 -27.92
N GLU A 387 -13.08 0.42 -27.62
CA GLU A 387 -14.39 0.69 -28.24
C GLU A 387 -14.27 0.98 -29.75
N LEU A 388 -13.30 1.80 -30.15
CA LEU A 388 -13.13 2.22 -31.55
C LEU A 388 -12.56 1.11 -32.44
N LEU A 389 -11.73 0.23 -31.88
CA LEU A 389 -11.19 -0.92 -32.61
C LEU A 389 -12.14 -2.11 -32.61
N GLY A 390 -13.08 -2.18 -31.65
CA GLY A 390 -14.03 -3.26 -31.51
C GLY A 390 -13.35 -4.62 -31.55
N ASP A 391 -13.87 -5.51 -32.40
CA ASP A 391 -13.40 -6.88 -32.58
C ASP A 391 -12.33 -7.02 -33.67
N GLN A 392 -11.72 -5.92 -34.12
CA GLN A 392 -10.64 -5.97 -35.11
C GLN A 392 -9.50 -6.89 -34.60
N PRO A 393 -9.07 -7.89 -35.39
CA PRO A 393 -7.94 -8.71 -35.01
C PRO A 393 -6.65 -7.89 -35.04
N LEU A 394 -5.88 -7.96 -33.96
CA LEU A 394 -4.57 -7.32 -33.80
C LEU A 394 -3.54 -8.38 -33.44
N ASP A 395 -2.30 -8.18 -33.86
CA ASP A 395 -1.15 -8.98 -33.46
C ASP A 395 -0.73 -8.71 -32.02
N ALA A 396 -0.97 -7.49 -31.53
CA ALA A 396 -0.73 -7.10 -30.15
C ALA A 396 -1.60 -5.90 -29.73
N PHE A 397 -2.13 -5.96 -28.51
CA PHE A 397 -2.78 -4.82 -27.85
C PHE A 397 -2.16 -4.69 -26.46
N VAL A 398 -1.13 -3.85 -26.34
CA VAL A 398 -0.28 -3.77 -25.15
C VAL A 398 -0.66 -2.57 -24.30
N LEU A 399 -0.94 -2.80 -23.02
CA LEU A 399 -1.31 -1.78 -22.04
C LEU A 399 -0.17 -1.63 -21.03
N PHE A 400 0.33 -0.40 -20.87
CA PHE A 400 1.36 -0.07 -19.89
C PHE A 400 0.72 0.25 -18.55
N SER A 401 0.52 -0.79 -17.75
CA SER A 401 0.10 -0.70 -16.36
C SER A 401 1.30 -0.36 -15.44
N SER A 402 1.09 -0.40 -14.13
CA SER A 402 2.10 -0.09 -13.11
C SER A 402 1.94 -1.00 -11.91
N ASN A 403 3.05 -1.29 -11.24
CA ASN A 403 3.05 -1.97 -9.95
C ASN A 403 2.22 -1.26 -8.85
N ALA A 404 1.93 0.04 -9.00
CA ALA A 404 1.00 0.77 -8.14
C ALA A 404 -0.41 0.16 -8.15
N ALA A 405 -0.85 -0.39 -9.29
CA ALA A 405 -2.10 -1.16 -9.35
C ALA A 405 -1.99 -2.53 -8.69
N VAL A 406 -0.79 -3.09 -8.48
CA VAL A 406 -0.61 -4.46 -8.01
C VAL A 406 -0.64 -4.54 -6.48
N TRP A 407 0.14 -3.70 -5.80
CA TRP A 407 0.23 -3.69 -4.34
C TRP A 407 -0.09 -2.33 -3.71
N GLY A 408 -0.29 -1.28 -4.51
CA GLY A 408 -0.53 0.07 -4.02
C GLY A 408 0.76 0.85 -3.79
N SER A 409 0.69 2.16 -3.97
CA SER A 409 1.71 3.10 -3.52
C SER A 409 1.00 4.26 -2.85
N GLY A 410 1.44 4.66 -1.65
CA GLY A 410 0.91 5.86 -0.98
C GLY A 410 0.97 7.06 -1.93
N THR A 411 -0.01 7.95 -1.82
CA THR A 411 -0.23 9.14 -2.65
C THR A 411 -0.48 8.87 -4.14
N GLN A 412 -0.79 7.63 -4.52
CA GLN A 412 -1.04 7.24 -5.91
C GLN A 412 -2.44 6.62 -6.12
N GLY A 413 -3.45 7.03 -5.35
CA GLY A 413 -4.79 6.43 -5.39
C GLY A 413 -5.41 6.44 -6.78
N ALA A 414 -5.44 7.61 -7.43
CA ALA A 414 -5.96 7.77 -8.78
C ALA A 414 -5.13 7.00 -9.83
N TYR A 415 -3.80 7.03 -9.69
CA TYR A 415 -2.90 6.33 -10.62
C TYR A 415 -3.02 4.81 -10.48
N ALA A 416 -3.14 4.27 -9.28
CA ALA A 416 -3.38 2.86 -9.04
C ALA A 416 -4.74 2.42 -9.60
N ALA A 417 -5.79 3.23 -9.44
CA ALA A 417 -7.10 2.98 -10.04
C ALA A 417 -7.05 2.96 -11.58
N ALA A 418 -6.32 3.91 -12.18
CA ALA A 418 -6.14 3.99 -13.63
C ALA A 418 -5.40 2.77 -14.19
N ASN A 419 -4.34 2.29 -13.53
CA ASN A 419 -3.59 1.13 -13.99
C ASN A 419 -4.33 -0.19 -13.73
N ALA A 420 -5.10 -0.29 -12.63
CA ALA A 420 -5.94 -1.47 -12.38
C ALA A 420 -7.10 -1.58 -13.39
N PHE A 421 -7.58 -0.44 -13.93
CA PHE A 421 -8.48 -0.44 -15.09
C PHE A 421 -7.86 -1.16 -16.29
N LEU A 422 -6.57 -0.87 -16.59
CA LEU A 422 -5.87 -1.48 -17.72
C LEU A 422 -5.74 -2.99 -17.56
N ASP A 423 -5.43 -3.45 -16.33
CA ASP A 423 -5.36 -4.87 -16.02
C ASP A 423 -6.73 -5.54 -16.25
N GLY A 424 -7.81 -4.94 -15.74
CA GLY A 424 -9.18 -5.42 -15.95
C GLY A 424 -9.62 -5.41 -17.42
N LEU A 425 -9.25 -4.37 -18.18
CA LEU A 425 -9.55 -4.27 -19.62
C LEU A 425 -8.82 -5.35 -20.43
N ALA A 426 -7.59 -5.72 -20.05
CA ALA A 426 -6.89 -6.80 -20.70
C ALA A 426 -7.63 -8.14 -20.53
N GLU A 427 -8.03 -8.47 -19.30
CA GLU A 427 -8.85 -9.65 -19.01
C GLU A 427 -10.20 -9.60 -19.75
N GLN A 428 -10.85 -8.44 -19.80
CA GLN A 428 -12.11 -8.23 -20.51
C GLN A 428 -11.99 -8.45 -22.03
N ARG A 429 -10.91 -7.98 -22.65
CA ARG A 429 -10.61 -8.24 -24.07
C ARG A 429 -10.36 -9.73 -24.32
N ARG A 430 -9.60 -10.38 -23.44
CA ARG A 430 -9.29 -11.81 -23.55
C ARG A 430 -10.51 -12.70 -23.39
N ALA A 431 -11.43 -12.35 -22.48
CA ALA A 431 -12.70 -13.04 -22.33
C ALA A 431 -13.59 -12.95 -23.60
N ARG A 432 -13.43 -11.91 -24.41
CA ARG A 432 -14.05 -11.77 -25.74
C ARG A 432 -13.28 -12.48 -26.87
N GLY A 433 -12.17 -13.16 -26.56
CA GLY A 433 -11.32 -13.83 -27.54
C GLY A 433 -10.38 -12.89 -28.30
N LEU A 434 -10.23 -11.63 -27.87
CA LEU A 434 -9.34 -10.66 -28.47
C LEU A 434 -7.98 -10.64 -27.77
N THR A 435 -6.93 -10.24 -28.49
CA THR A 435 -5.61 -10.07 -27.88
C THR A 435 -5.59 -8.87 -26.93
N ALA A 436 -4.89 -9.04 -25.81
CA ALA A 436 -4.51 -7.98 -24.88
C ALA A 436 -3.40 -8.44 -23.94
N THR A 437 -2.45 -7.55 -23.66
CA THR A 437 -1.37 -7.79 -22.69
C THR A 437 -1.20 -6.54 -21.84
N SER A 438 -1.59 -6.60 -20.57
CA SER A 438 -1.25 -5.59 -19.56
C SER A 438 0.06 -5.95 -18.88
N VAL A 439 1.01 -5.03 -18.90
CA VAL A 439 2.28 -5.18 -18.16
C VAL A 439 2.34 -4.16 -17.04
N ALA A 440 2.30 -4.63 -15.80
CA ALA A 440 2.46 -3.81 -14.61
C ALA A 440 3.94 -3.57 -14.33
N TRP A 441 4.46 -2.42 -14.77
CA TRP A 441 5.87 -2.10 -14.71
C TRP A 441 6.34 -1.61 -13.34
N GLY A 442 7.56 -1.99 -12.97
CA GLY A 442 8.43 -1.24 -12.05
C GLY A 442 9.06 -0.01 -12.72
N ALA A 443 10.01 0.63 -12.06
CA ALA A 443 10.65 1.83 -12.60
C ALA A 443 11.66 1.49 -13.71
N TRP A 444 11.69 2.32 -14.75
CA TRP A 444 12.62 2.21 -15.88
C TRP A 444 13.74 3.23 -15.74
N ASP A 445 14.97 2.83 -16.07
CA ASP A 445 16.07 3.77 -16.25
C ASP A 445 15.85 4.61 -17.52
N GLY A 446 16.17 5.90 -17.50
CA GLY A 446 16.00 6.80 -18.66
C GLY A 446 14.56 7.01 -19.18
N GLY A 447 13.53 6.36 -18.64
CA GLY A 447 12.12 6.51 -19.05
C GLY A 447 11.55 7.90 -18.72
N GLY A 448 10.27 8.19 -19.01
CA GLY A 448 9.64 9.49 -18.66
C GLY A 448 9.59 9.79 -17.14
N MET A 449 9.99 8.82 -16.32
CA MET A 449 10.29 8.92 -14.90
C MET A 449 11.73 9.38 -14.60
N SER A 450 12.60 9.56 -15.60
CA SER A 450 13.98 10.06 -15.46
C SER A 450 14.05 11.57 -15.19
N THR A 451 12.92 12.26 -15.19
CA THR A 451 12.77 13.61 -14.61
C THR A 451 12.67 13.59 -13.10
N PHE A 452 12.68 12.41 -12.46
CA PHE A 452 12.86 12.29 -11.03
C PHE A 452 14.22 12.88 -10.65
N SER A 453 14.18 13.84 -9.71
CA SER A 453 15.40 14.37 -9.11
C SER A 453 16.26 13.22 -8.57
N THR A 454 17.58 13.43 -8.47
CA THR A 454 18.52 12.46 -7.89
C THR A 454 18.03 11.93 -6.53
N GLN A 455 17.30 12.75 -5.77
CA GLN A 455 16.70 12.37 -4.49
C GLN A 455 15.65 11.26 -4.62
N ILE A 456 14.76 11.32 -5.61
CA ILE A 456 13.73 10.31 -5.82
C ILE A 456 14.35 8.97 -6.28
N GLN A 457 15.41 9.00 -7.09
CA GLN A 457 16.14 7.77 -7.48
C GLN A 457 16.80 7.09 -6.27
N VAL A 458 17.38 7.89 -5.36
CA VAL A 458 17.95 7.39 -4.10
C VAL A 458 16.83 6.82 -3.20
N GLN A 459 15.67 7.47 -3.14
CA GLN A 459 14.52 7.02 -2.35
C GLN A 459 13.95 5.69 -2.88
N LEU A 460 13.79 5.55 -4.20
CA LEU A 460 13.38 4.30 -4.85
C LEU A 460 14.36 3.16 -4.52
N SER A 461 15.66 3.41 -4.67
CA SER A 461 16.69 2.41 -4.37
C SER A 461 16.69 1.99 -2.89
N ARG A 462 16.48 2.95 -1.96
CA ARG A 462 16.33 2.68 -0.52
C ARG A 462 15.05 1.92 -0.19
N SER A 463 13.98 2.14 -0.96
CA SER A 463 12.72 1.39 -0.83
C SER A 463 12.80 -0.04 -1.35
N GLY A 464 13.90 -0.43 -2.00
CA GLY A 464 14.09 -1.77 -2.56
C GLY A 464 13.69 -1.88 -4.04
N LEU A 465 13.27 -0.79 -4.67
CA LEU A 465 12.89 -0.76 -6.09
C LEU A 465 14.08 -0.29 -6.93
N SER A 466 14.49 -1.12 -7.91
CA SER A 466 15.62 -0.85 -8.79
C SER A 466 15.16 -0.35 -10.17
N LEU A 467 15.94 0.55 -10.77
CA LEU A 467 15.68 1.03 -12.13
C LEU A 467 16.05 -0.06 -13.14
N MET A 468 15.09 -0.46 -13.98
CA MET A 468 15.29 -1.47 -15.00
C MET A 468 15.86 -0.86 -16.29
N PRO A 469 16.95 -1.41 -16.85
CA PRO A 469 17.43 -1.06 -18.18
C PRO A 469 16.33 -1.21 -19.24
N PRO A 470 16.07 -0.19 -20.08
CA PRO A 470 15.00 -0.22 -21.08
C PRO A 470 15.09 -1.38 -22.06
N ASP A 471 16.29 -1.79 -22.46
CA ASP A 471 16.47 -2.90 -23.40
C ASP A 471 16.00 -4.24 -22.80
N MET A 472 16.17 -4.42 -21.49
CA MET A 472 15.72 -5.61 -20.76
C MET A 472 14.21 -5.54 -20.51
N ALA A 473 13.69 -4.36 -20.17
CA ALA A 473 12.26 -4.17 -19.98
C ALA A 473 11.47 -4.36 -21.29
N VAL A 474 11.92 -3.82 -22.42
CA VAL A 474 11.34 -4.08 -23.74
C VAL A 474 11.39 -5.57 -24.08
N SER A 475 12.48 -6.27 -23.74
CA SER A 475 12.54 -7.73 -23.92
C SER A 475 11.46 -8.47 -23.11
N ALA A 476 11.15 -8.01 -21.90
CA ALA A 476 10.09 -8.59 -21.08
C ALA A 476 8.70 -8.36 -21.69
N LEU A 477 8.47 -7.19 -22.30
CA LEU A 477 7.23 -6.89 -23.05
C LEU A 477 7.06 -7.85 -24.22
N VAL A 478 8.11 -8.01 -25.04
CA VAL A 478 8.08 -8.91 -26.21
C VAL A 478 7.79 -10.33 -25.76
N GLN A 479 8.45 -10.80 -24.70
CA GLN A 479 8.18 -12.11 -24.12
C GLN A 479 6.73 -12.27 -23.68
N ALA A 480 6.13 -11.26 -23.03
CA ALA A 480 4.74 -11.33 -22.60
C ALA A 480 3.78 -11.47 -23.80
N VAL A 481 4.02 -10.72 -24.87
CA VAL A 481 3.25 -10.78 -26.12
C VAL A 481 3.43 -12.13 -26.83
N GLU A 482 4.66 -12.64 -26.90
CA GLU A 482 5.02 -13.91 -27.55
C GLU A 482 4.55 -15.17 -26.81
N HIS A 483 4.38 -15.07 -25.48
CA HIS A 483 3.81 -16.14 -24.64
C HIS A 483 2.30 -15.99 -24.45
N ASP A 484 1.68 -15.02 -25.12
CA ASP A 484 0.25 -14.73 -25.07
C ASP A 484 -0.27 -14.48 -23.64
N GLU A 485 0.53 -13.81 -22.83
CA GLU A 485 0.14 -13.46 -21.47
C GLU A 485 -0.87 -12.31 -21.46
N THR A 486 -1.81 -12.40 -20.52
CA THR A 486 -2.83 -11.37 -20.31
C THR A 486 -2.35 -10.29 -19.34
N CYS A 487 -2.02 -10.67 -18.10
CA CYS A 487 -1.52 -9.75 -17.08
C CYS A 487 -0.20 -10.27 -16.50
N VAL A 488 0.86 -9.46 -16.56
CA VAL A 488 2.17 -9.79 -15.97
C VAL A 488 2.75 -8.58 -15.25
N VAL A 489 3.40 -8.83 -14.13
CA VAL A 489 4.13 -7.80 -13.38
C VAL A 489 5.61 -7.95 -13.71
N VAL A 490 6.26 -6.86 -14.11
CA VAL A 490 7.69 -6.85 -14.43
C VAL A 490 8.36 -5.76 -13.60
N THR A 491 9.11 -6.16 -12.57
CA THR A 491 9.83 -5.23 -11.69
C THR A 491 11.12 -5.85 -11.17
N ASP A 492 12.17 -5.04 -11.09
CA ASP A 492 13.37 -5.39 -10.33
C ASP A 492 13.17 -4.96 -8.87
N MET A 493 13.11 -5.92 -7.96
CA MET A 493 12.67 -5.71 -6.58
C MET A 493 13.53 -6.47 -5.58
N HIS A 494 14.05 -5.74 -4.61
CA HIS A 494 14.72 -6.23 -3.41
C HIS A 494 13.71 -6.39 -2.27
N TRP A 495 13.05 -7.55 -2.24
CA TRP A 495 11.98 -7.85 -1.28
C TRP A 495 12.41 -7.80 0.19
N ASP A 496 13.69 -8.07 0.47
CA ASP A 496 14.31 -7.95 1.79
C ASP A 496 14.30 -6.51 2.32
N ARG A 497 14.38 -5.52 1.42
CA ARG A 497 14.33 -4.08 1.77
C ARG A 497 12.92 -3.52 1.69
N PHE A 498 12.17 -3.94 0.68
CA PHE A 498 10.82 -3.43 0.42
C PHE A 498 9.83 -3.88 1.48
N THR A 499 9.82 -5.17 1.82
CA THR A 499 8.77 -5.76 2.67
C THR A 499 8.69 -5.12 4.05
N PRO A 500 9.78 -4.98 4.83
CA PRO A 500 9.69 -4.38 6.17
C PRO A 500 9.15 -2.94 6.16
N ARG A 501 9.45 -2.18 5.11
CA ARG A 501 8.96 -0.81 4.93
C ARG A 501 7.49 -0.80 4.55
N PHE A 502 7.13 -1.59 3.53
CA PHE A 502 5.78 -1.70 3.02
C PHE A 502 4.81 -2.21 4.10
N THR A 503 5.25 -3.15 4.94
CA THR A 503 4.43 -3.72 6.01
C THR A 503 4.57 -3.04 7.37
N SER A 504 5.22 -1.86 7.42
CA SER A 504 5.54 -1.19 8.69
C SER A 504 4.30 -0.68 9.45
N LEU A 505 3.26 -0.28 8.72
CA LEU A 505 1.99 0.19 9.29
C LEU A 505 0.90 -0.87 9.30
N ARG A 506 1.02 -1.88 8.43
CA ARG A 506 -0.01 -2.89 8.20
C ARG A 506 0.61 -4.13 7.58
N PRO A 507 0.25 -5.36 8.01
CA PRO A 507 0.71 -6.58 7.35
C PRO A 507 0.22 -6.65 5.90
N SER A 508 0.95 -7.40 5.06
CA SER A 508 0.55 -7.64 3.68
C SER A 508 0.68 -9.13 3.32
N PRO A 509 -0.37 -9.94 3.52
CA PRO A 509 -0.39 -11.34 3.11
C PRO A 509 -0.20 -11.54 1.60
N LEU A 510 -0.43 -10.50 0.79
CA LEU A 510 -0.15 -10.49 -0.65
C LEU A 510 1.25 -11.01 -0.98
N LEU A 511 2.25 -10.64 -0.17
CA LEU A 511 3.67 -10.97 -0.39
C LEU A 511 4.10 -12.30 0.23
N ALA A 512 3.22 -12.98 0.98
CA ALA A 512 3.56 -14.13 1.81
C ALA A 512 3.98 -15.40 1.03
N GLU A 513 3.72 -15.45 -0.28
CA GLU A 513 4.12 -16.56 -1.15
C GLU A 513 5.48 -16.34 -1.83
N LEU A 514 6.10 -15.18 -1.65
CA LEU A 514 7.43 -14.90 -2.19
C LEU A 514 8.52 -15.60 -1.36
N PRO A 515 9.43 -16.37 -1.98
CA PRO A 515 10.49 -17.08 -1.27
C PRO A 515 11.38 -16.17 -0.40
N GLU A 516 11.73 -15.00 -0.94
CA GLU A 516 12.60 -14.01 -0.30
C GLU A 516 11.95 -13.42 0.96
N VAL A 517 10.64 -13.19 0.90
CA VAL A 517 9.86 -12.68 2.02
C VAL A 517 9.75 -13.74 3.12
N ARG A 518 9.46 -14.99 2.76
CA ARG A 518 9.45 -16.11 3.72
C ARG A 518 10.80 -16.28 4.41
N GLN A 519 11.88 -16.20 3.64
CA GLN A 519 13.23 -16.32 4.18
C GLN A 519 13.54 -15.18 5.16
N ALA A 520 13.24 -13.94 4.79
CA ALA A 520 13.42 -12.78 5.66
C ALA A 520 12.62 -12.93 6.97
N MET A 521 11.34 -13.31 6.89
CA MET A 521 10.48 -13.50 8.06
C MET A 521 10.94 -14.67 8.96
N SER A 522 11.42 -15.78 8.37
CA SER A 522 11.94 -16.92 9.13
C SER A 522 13.27 -16.61 9.85
N SER A 523 14.08 -15.71 9.28
CA SER A 523 15.36 -15.28 9.86
C SER A 523 15.15 -14.31 11.03
N SER A 524 14.07 -13.52 11.00
CA SER A 524 13.65 -12.65 12.10
C SER A 524 12.83 -13.38 13.19
N GLY A 525 12.30 -14.57 12.90
CA GLY A 525 11.50 -15.39 13.82
C GLY A 525 12.28 -16.11 14.93
N GLY A 526 13.61 -15.93 15.00
CA GLY A 526 14.46 -16.52 16.04
C GLY A 526 14.39 -15.84 17.42
N GLU A 527 13.72 -14.69 17.53
CA GLU A 527 13.60 -13.92 18.78
C GLU A 527 12.12 -13.65 19.19
N ALA A 528 11.16 -14.36 18.58
CA ALA A 528 9.76 -14.29 18.96
C ALA A 528 9.38 -15.52 19.79
N GLY A 529 9.84 -15.57 21.04
CA GLY A 529 9.49 -16.60 22.00
C GLY A 529 9.78 -16.15 23.43
N THR A 530 8.70 -16.04 24.22
CA THR A 530 8.61 -15.65 25.64
C THR A 530 8.50 -14.15 25.92
N GLY A 531 7.39 -13.76 26.56
CA GLY A 531 7.12 -12.41 27.03
C GLY A 531 8.09 -12.02 28.13
N VAL A 532 9.19 -11.40 27.73
CA VAL A 532 10.11 -10.68 28.61
C VAL A 532 9.86 -9.20 28.37
N GLU A 533 9.65 -8.45 29.45
CA GLU A 533 9.58 -6.98 29.45
C GLU A 533 10.70 -6.40 28.58
N ARG A 534 10.32 -5.57 27.60
CA ARG A 534 11.30 -4.87 26.77
C ARG A 534 12.15 -3.97 27.67
N PRO A 535 13.50 -4.03 27.59
CA PRO A 535 14.34 -3.10 28.32
C PRO A 535 14.01 -1.66 27.90
N VAL A 536 13.92 -0.76 28.87
CA VAL A 536 13.81 0.69 28.64
C VAL A 536 14.94 1.14 27.69
N PRO A 537 14.65 1.85 26.58
CA PRO A 537 15.69 2.30 25.65
C PRO A 537 16.77 3.13 26.36
N GLU A 538 18.05 2.90 26.01
CA GLU A 538 19.24 3.55 26.61
C GLU A 538 19.14 5.09 26.66
N LEU A 539 18.40 5.68 25.72
CA LEU A 539 18.10 7.10 25.67
C LEU A 539 17.25 7.58 26.87
N VAL A 540 16.23 6.82 27.27
CA VAL A 540 15.35 7.18 28.39
C VAL A 540 16.13 7.14 29.71
N GLN A 541 17.04 6.18 29.88
CA GLN A 541 17.96 6.13 31.02
C GLN A 541 18.90 7.33 31.07
N ARG A 542 19.34 7.84 29.91
CA ARG A 542 20.18 9.06 29.81
C ARG A 542 19.42 10.35 30.06
N LEU A 543 18.10 10.37 29.87
CA LEU A 543 17.25 11.52 30.15
C LEU A 543 16.89 11.61 31.64
N VAL A 544 16.76 10.46 32.32
CA VAL A 544 16.55 10.38 33.78
C VAL A 544 17.76 10.98 34.52
N GLY A 545 17.54 12.09 35.23
CA GLY A 545 18.55 12.81 36.02
C GLY A 545 19.12 14.08 35.40
N LEU A 546 18.76 14.42 34.15
CA LEU A 546 19.12 15.70 33.53
C LEU A 546 18.07 16.79 33.86
N PRO A 547 18.48 18.06 34.01
CA PRO A 547 17.55 19.19 34.04
C PRO A 547 16.70 19.25 32.76
N GLU A 548 15.44 19.71 32.86
CA GLU A 548 14.48 19.79 31.74
C GLU A 548 15.05 20.54 30.51
N THR A 549 15.87 21.58 30.73
CA THR A 549 16.56 22.33 29.69
C THR A 549 17.62 21.51 28.95
N GLU A 550 18.28 20.57 29.63
CA GLU A 550 19.24 19.63 29.02
C GLU A 550 18.54 18.45 28.34
N GLN A 551 17.41 17.97 28.89
CA GLN A 551 16.56 16.94 28.26
C GLN A 551 16.03 17.41 26.89
N SER A 552 15.47 18.63 26.84
CA SER A 552 15.01 19.24 25.58
C SER A 552 16.15 19.37 24.57
N ARG A 553 17.36 19.77 25.00
CA ARG A 553 18.53 19.87 24.11
C ARG A 553 18.94 18.51 23.52
N VAL A 554 18.91 17.45 24.32
CA VAL A 554 19.24 16.08 23.87
C VAL A 554 18.20 15.57 22.87
N LEU A 555 16.91 15.77 23.14
CA LEU A 555 15.84 15.34 22.24
C LEU A 555 15.84 16.13 20.93
N VAL A 556 16.11 17.43 20.96
CA VAL A 556 16.27 18.24 19.73
C VAL A 556 17.42 17.70 18.88
N GLU A 557 18.55 17.34 19.47
CA GLU A 557 19.69 16.80 18.71
C GLU A 557 19.41 15.39 18.17
N LEU A 558 18.66 14.56 18.90
CA LEU A 558 18.17 13.27 18.42
C LEU A 558 17.29 13.46 17.19
N VAL A 559 16.24 14.29 17.28
CA VAL A 559 15.32 14.52 16.16
C VAL A 559 16.06 15.05 14.94
N ARG A 560 17.03 15.95 15.13
CA ARG A 560 17.89 16.46 14.03
C ARG A 560 18.78 15.39 13.42
N THR A 561 19.34 14.49 14.24
CA THR A 561 20.18 13.38 13.79
C THR A 561 19.38 12.38 12.97
N GLU A 562 18.21 12.00 13.48
CA GLU A 562 17.31 11.08 12.80
C GLU A 562 16.78 11.70 11.50
N ALA A 563 16.40 12.98 11.53
CA ALA A 563 15.93 13.69 10.35
C ALA A 563 17.01 13.84 9.27
N SER A 564 18.25 14.14 9.67
CA SER A 564 19.39 14.24 8.73
C SER A 564 19.67 12.91 8.05
N THR A 565 19.57 11.81 8.80
CA THR A 565 19.80 10.45 8.29
C THR A 565 18.69 9.99 7.33
N VAL A 566 17.44 10.35 7.63
CA VAL A 566 16.30 10.13 6.72
C VAL A 566 16.53 10.87 5.40
N LEU A 567 16.91 12.15 5.46
CA LEU A 567 17.22 12.98 4.29
C LEU A 567 18.55 12.63 3.58
N GLY A 568 19.36 11.73 4.15
CA GLY A 568 20.64 11.32 3.55
C GLY A 568 21.77 12.35 3.68
N HIS A 569 21.66 13.28 4.63
CA HIS A 569 22.72 14.22 4.98
C HIS A 569 23.69 13.57 5.96
N SER A 570 24.99 13.73 5.71
CA SER A 570 26.07 13.25 6.57
C SER A 570 26.32 14.13 7.81
N THR A 571 25.66 15.28 7.91
CA THR A 571 25.81 16.22 9.04
C THR A 571 24.47 16.79 9.52
N THR A 572 24.33 16.91 10.85
CA THR A 572 23.15 17.46 11.55
C THR A 572 23.00 18.98 11.39
N SER A 573 24.03 19.66 10.91
CA SER A 573 24.06 21.12 10.69
C SER A 573 23.16 21.57 9.54
N THR A 574 22.72 20.65 8.68
CA THR A 574 21.80 20.93 7.56
C THR A 574 20.35 21.04 8.01
N VAL A 575 19.98 20.41 9.13
CA VAL A 575 18.63 20.44 9.71
C VAL A 575 18.62 21.43 10.87
N THR A 576 18.03 22.61 10.69
CA THR A 576 17.90 23.63 11.74
C THR A 576 16.72 23.33 12.65
N ALA A 577 16.89 23.47 13.97
CA ALA A 577 15.86 23.10 14.97
C ALA A 577 14.49 23.79 14.79
N GLY A 578 14.47 25.01 14.26
CA GLY A 578 13.24 25.80 14.06
C GLY A 578 12.71 25.81 12.62
N ARG A 579 13.33 25.07 11.69
CA ARG A 579 12.89 25.05 10.29
C ARG A 579 11.89 23.93 10.06
N ALA A 580 10.86 24.20 9.25
CA ALA A 580 9.80 23.24 9.02
C ALA A 580 10.30 22.03 8.21
N PHE A 581 9.89 20.82 8.58
CA PHE A 581 10.28 19.57 7.91
C PHE A 581 9.95 19.59 6.41
N LYS A 582 8.78 20.14 6.04
CA LYS A 582 8.35 20.29 4.64
C LYS A 582 9.31 21.14 3.79
N GLU A 583 9.92 22.16 4.38
CA GLU A 583 10.86 23.06 3.68
C GLU A 583 12.24 22.44 3.44
N ILE A 584 12.57 21.37 4.18
CA ILE A 584 13.85 20.66 4.08
C ILE A 584 13.72 19.31 3.37
N GLY A 585 12.58 19.07 2.70
CA GLY A 585 12.38 17.92 1.82
C GLY A 585 11.70 16.71 2.46
N PHE A 586 11.02 16.87 3.60
CA PHE A 586 10.14 15.81 4.10
C PHE A 586 8.83 15.72 3.30
N ASP A 587 8.49 14.49 2.95
CA ASP A 587 7.25 14.02 2.36
C ASP A 587 6.57 12.99 3.29
N SER A 588 5.45 12.42 2.87
CA SER A 588 4.71 11.44 3.69
C SER A 588 5.50 10.14 3.97
N LEU A 589 6.44 9.75 3.10
CA LEU A 589 7.23 8.51 3.28
C LEU A 589 8.39 8.73 4.27
N THR A 590 9.09 9.86 4.12
CA THR A 590 10.19 10.27 5.01
C THR A 590 9.68 10.67 6.39
N ALA A 591 8.48 11.24 6.50
CA ALA A 591 7.81 11.50 7.78
C ALA A 591 7.58 10.20 8.57
N VAL A 592 7.12 9.15 7.89
CA VAL A 592 6.93 7.81 8.46
C VAL A 592 8.26 7.17 8.86
N GLU A 593 9.31 7.34 8.05
CA GLU A 593 10.66 6.83 8.37
C GLU A 593 11.25 7.53 9.61
N LEU A 594 11.13 8.85 9.72
CA LEU A 594 11.55 9.60 10.90
C LEU A 594 10.77 9.17 12.14
N ARG A 595 9.44 9.06 12.04
CA ARG A 595 8.59 8.55 13.12
C ARG A 595 9.05 7.19 13.61
N ASN A 596 9.26 6.22 12.71
CA ASN A 596 9.69 4.86 13.09
C ASN A 596 11.02 4.87 13.83
N ARG A 597 11.98 5.69 13.37
CA ARG A 597 13.30 5.79 13.99
C ARG A 597 13.21 6.46 15.36
N LEU A 598 12.37 7.48 15.51
CA LEU A 598 12.09 8.10 16.81
C LEU A 598 11.37 7.15 17.77
N THR A 599 10.37 6.39 17.32
CA THR A 599 9.72 5.36 18.15
C THR A 599 10.70 4.28 18.58
N ALA A 600 11.61 3.85 17.70
CA ALA A 600 12.65 2.89 18.06
C ALA A 600 13.65 3.45 19.08
N ALA A 601 14.03 4.72 18.95
CA ALA A 601 15.00 5.36 19.84
C ALA A 601 14.42 5.75 21.21
N THR A 602 13.13 6.11 21.26
CA THR A 602 12.48 6.68 22.46
C THR A 602 11.53 5.70 23.15
N GLY A 603 11.05 4.67 22.46
CA GLY A 603 10.00 3.78 22.96
C GLY A 603 8.58 4.38 22.88
N VAL A 604 8.45 5.67 22.54
CA VAL A 604 7.16 6.37 22.41
C VAL A 604 6.47 5.98 21.11
N ARG A 605 5.20 5.59 21.19
CA ARG A 605 4.37 5.36 20.01
C ARG A 605 3.91 6.71 19.46
N LEU A 606 4.41 7.06 18.28
CA LEU A 606 4.08 8.33 17.64
C LEU A 606 3.02 8.11 16.55
N PRO A 607 2.02 9.02 16.44
CA PRO A 607 1.07 9.00 15.32
C PRO A 607 1.75 9.15 13.96
N ALA A 608 1.09 8.70 12.89
CA ALA A 608 1.62 8.83 11.53
C ALA A 608 1.76 10.28 11.07
N ALA A 609 0.92 11.17 11.60
CA ALA A 609 0.92 12.60 11.29
C ALA A 609 1.88 13.44 12.15
N VAL A 610 2.69 12.82 13.02
CA VAL A 610 3.47 13.55 14.04
C VAL A 610 4.40 14.65 13.46
N VAL A 611 4.93 14.45 12.25
CA VAL A 611 5.78 15.43 11.56
C VAL A 611 4.97 16.61 11.01
N PHE A 612 3.66 16.45 10.80
CA PHE A 612 2.74 17.49 10.38
C PHE A 612 2.14 18.23 11.58
N ASP A 613 1.80 17.50 12.64
CA ASP A 613 1.29 18.06 13.90
C ASP A 613 2.38 18.86 14.62
N TYR A 614 3.63 18.41 14.50
CA TYR A 614 4.82 19.05 15.08
C TYR A 614 5.85 19.38 13.98
N PRO A 615 5.64 20.47 13.22
CA PRO A 615 6.28 20.70 11.94
C PRO A 615 7.76 21.04 12.00
N THR A 616 8.37 21.17 13.18
CA THR A 616 9.80 21.49 13.34
C THR A 616 10.50 20.49 14.27
N PRO A 617 11.82 20.26 14.11
CA PRO A 617 12.55 19.38 15.02
C PRO A 617 12.42 19.77 16.50
N ARG A 618 12.27 21.06 16.80
CA ARG A 618 12.01 21.54 18.17
C ARG A 618 10.62 21.18 18.65
N ALA A 619 9.58 21.47 17.88
CA ALA A 619 8.21 21.13 18.25
C ALA A 619 8.04 19.62 18.47
N LEU A 620 8.67 18.80 17.63
CA LEU A 620 8.63 17.34 17.76
C LEU A 620 9.41 16.84 18.98
N ALA A 621 10.55 17.46 19.31
CA ALA A 621 11.30 17.15 20.51
C ALA A 621 10.55 17.54 21.79
N ASP A 622 9.82 18.66 21.78
CA ASP A 622 9.00 19.10 22.91
C ASP A 622 7.79 18.17 23.12
N HIS A 623 7.18 17.69 22.03
CA HIS A 623 6.14 16.65 22.10
C HIS A 623 6.69 15.33 22.65
N LEU A 624 7.85 14.88 22.17
CA LEU A 624 8.53 13.70 22.70
C LEU A 624 8.84 13.83 24.19
N LEU A 625 9.25 15.02 24.64
CA LEU A 625 9.52 15.28 26.05
C LEU A 625 8.23 15.21 26.90
N ALA A 626 7.09 15.62 26.36
CA ALA A 626 5.79 15.55 27.04
C ALA A 626 5.25 14.11 27.13
N GLU A 627 5.50 13.28 26.10
CA GLU A 627 5.10 11.86 26.03
C GLU A 627 6.05 10.93 26.80
N LEU A 628 7.33 11.29 26.89
CA LEU A 628 8.29 10.62 27.75
C LEU A 628 8.00 11.02 29.18
N ASP A 629 7.24 10.18 29.89
CA ASP A 629 6.99 10.36 31.32
C ASP A 629 8.29 10.20 32.14
N THR A 630 9.09 11.26 32.18
CA THR A 630 10.25 11.40 33.07
C THR A 630 9.83 11.76 34.49
N ARG A 631 8.54 12.02 34.74
CA ARG A 631 7.98 12.38 36.05
C ARG A 631 7.51 11.16 36.85
N GLY A 632 7.10 10.09 36.18
CA GLY A 632 6.71 8.82 36.81
C GLY A 632 7.86 7.97 37.35
N VAL A 633 9.09 8.17 36.86
CA VAL A 633 10.27 7.40 37.30
C VAL A 633 10.94 8.00 38.55
N ALA A 634 10.67 9.26 38.87
CA ALA A 634 11.43 9.98 39.90
C ALA A 634 10.89 9.84 41.35
N ALA A 635 9.77 9.15 41.61
CA ALA A 635 9.16 9.21 42.96
C ALA A 635 8.53 7.93 43.54
N SER A 636 8.51 6.76 42.85
CA SER A 636 7.86 5.56 43.41
C SER A 636 8.68 4.26 43.43
N PRO A 637 9.51 3.91 42.43
CA PRO A 637 10.20 2.62 42.46
C PRO A 637 11.32 2.54 43.50
N ALA A 638 12.01 3.66 43.78
CA ALA A 638 13.17 3.66 44.67
C ALA A 638 12.80 3.49 46.15
N VAL A 639 11.68 4.09 46.61
CA VAL A 639 11.24 3.95 48.00
C VAL A 639 10.69 2.55 48.26
N LEU A 640 9.95 1.99 47.30
CA LEU A 640 9.43 0.63 47.41
C LEU A 640 10.57 -0.42 47.33
N ALA A 641 11.55 -0.25 46.46
CA ALA A 641 12.71 -1.15 46.40
C ALA A 641 13.61 -1.10 47.66
N GLU A 642 13.74 0.08 48.29
CA GLU A 642 14.43 0.22 49.58
C GLU A 642 13.62 -0.41 50.73
N LEU A 643 12.29 -0.38 50.65
CA LEU A 643 11.41 -1.09 51.60
C LEU A 643 11.50 -2.61 51.43
N ASP A 644 11.57 -3.12 50.20
CA ASP A 644 11.78 -4.55 49.92
C ASP A 644 13.14 -5.02 50.47
N THR A 645 14.19 -4.20 50.28
CA THR A 645 15.53 -4.48 50.83
C THR A 645 15.54 -4.44 52.36
N LEU A 646 14.77 -3.52 52.95
CA LEU A 646 14.58 -3.45 54.40
C LEU A 646 13.82 -4.66 54.92
N GLU A 647 12.80 -5.15 54.21
CA GLU A 647 12.04 -6.35 54.57
C GLU A 647 12.94 -7.60 54.62
N GLU A 648 13.81 -7.79 53.62
CA GLU A 648 14.79 -8.89 53.63
C GLU A 648 15.81 -8.77 54.79
N ALA A 649 16.26 -7.54 55.09
CA ALA A 649 17.16 -7.28 56.23
C ALA A 649 16.47 -7.49 57.59
N LEU A 650 15.18 -7.20 57.69
CA LEU A 650 14.36 -7.44 58.88
C LEU A 650 14.11 -8.93 59.10
N ALA A 651 13.89 -9.69 58.01
CA ALA A 651 13.72 -11.14 58.06
C ALA A 651 14.99 -11.85 58.56
N THR A 652 16.18 -11.33 58.21
CA THR A 652 17.47 -11.86 58.70
C THR A 652 17.82 -11.41 60.11
N ALA A 653 17.30 -10.27 60.58
CA ALA A 653 17.50 -9.75 61.95
C ALA A 653 16.48 -10.28 62.97
N ALA A 654 15.53 -11.14 62.56
CA ALA A 654 14.38 -11.55 63.35
C ALA A 654 14.73 -12.33 64.65
N ASP A 655 15.90 -12.96 64.72
CA ASP A 655 16.34 -13.79 65.85
C ASP A 655 16.96 -13.02 67.03
N ASP A 656 17.27 -11.72 66.90
CA ASP A 656 17.80 -10.88 67.99
C ASP A 656 16.70 -10.00 68.60
N GLU A 657 16.26 -10.37 69.81
CA GLU A 657 15.15 -9.72 70.51
C GLU A 657 15.41 -8.26 70.90
N ALA A 658 16.65 -7.90 71.23
CA ALA A 658 17.01 -6.53 71.57
C ALA A 658 17.09 -5.63 70.33
N LEU A 659 17.55 -6.17 69.20
CA LEU A 659 17.56 -5.49 67.92
C LEU A 659 16.13 -5.30 67.39
N ARG A 660 15.29 -6.34 67.48
CA ARG A 660 13.88 -6.32 67.04
C ARG A 660 13.06 -5.21 67.73
N ALA A 661 13.23 -5.03 69.04
CA ALA A 661 12.53 -3.99 69.80
C ALA A 661 12.95 -2.57 69.38
N ARG A 662 14.24 -2.35 69.11
CA ARG A 662 14.76 -1.05 68.64
C ARG A 662 14.31 -0.73 67.23
N VAL A 663 14.35 -1.71 66.34
CA VAL A 663 13.93 -1.55 64.94
C VAL A 663 12.42 -1.32 64.84
N SER A 664 11.61 -2.06 65.60
CA SER A 664 10.15 -1.86 65.64
C SER A 664 9.76 -0.45 66.13
N THR A 665 10.49 0.09 67.11
CA THR A 665 10.26 1.45 67.60
C THR A 665 10.61 2.47 66.53
N ARG A 666 11.72 2.28 65.81
CA ARG A 666 12.14 3.18 64.74
C ARG A 666 11.21 3.16 63.53
N LEU A 667 10.66 2.00 63.18
CA LEU A 667 9.66 1.86 62.11
C LEU A 667 8.36 2.58 62.48
N ARG A 668 7.89 2.45 63.72
CA ARG A 668 6.70 3.20 64.20
C ARG A 668 6.91 4.71 64.16
N GLU A 669 8.08 5.21 64.52
CA GLU A 669 8.42 6.64 64.38
C GLU A 669 8.47 7.10 62.92
N LEU A 670 8.96 6.24 62.02
CA LEU A 670 9.04 6.53 60.60
C LEU A 670 7.64 6.62 59.97
N VAL A 671 6.74 5.70 60.34
CA VAL A 671 5.33 5.70 59.90
C VAL A 671 4.60 6.93 60.42
N ALA A 672 4.71 7.25 61.72
CA ALA A 672 4.10 8.45 62.28
C ALA A 672 4.61 9.75 61.63
N SER A 673 5.91 9.81 61.31
CA SER A 673 6.48 10.94 60.56
C SER A 673 5.92 11.01 59.13
N TRP A 674 5.73 9.87 58.47
CA TRP A 674 5.19 9.82 57.11
C TRP A 674 3.72 10.25 57.06
N GLU A 675 2.89 9.77 57.98
CA GLU A 675 1.49 10.15 58.11
C GLU A 675 1.32 11.65 58.38
N SER A 676 2.23 12.26 59.15
CA SER A 676 2.24 13.71 59.38
C SER A 676 2.57 14.54 58.12
N VAL A 677 3.23 13.93 57.13
CA VAL A 677 3.62 14.59 55.87
C VAL A 677 2.56 14.41 54.78
N VAL A 678 1.90 13.25 54.73
CA VAL A 678 0.90 12.94 53.70
C VAL A 678 -0.45 13.60 54.00
N GLY A 679 -0.75 13.88 55.28
CA GLY A 679 -2.04 14.44 55.70
C GLY A 679 -3.14 13.40 55.55
N THR A 680 -3.80 13.03 56.65
CA THR A 680 -4.91 12.08 56.63
C THR A 680 -6.07 12.60 55.76
N PRO A 681 -6.55 11.84 54.76
CA PRO A 681 -7.84 12.13 54.14
C PRO A 681 -8.95 11.70 55.10
N GLY A 682 -9.64 12.67 55.70
CA GLY A 682 -10.91 12.48 56.39
C GLY A 682 -10.86 12.52 57.92
N ALA A 683 -10.89 13.72 58.50
CA ALA A 683 -11.35 13.94 59.87
C ALA A 683 -11.93 15.36 60.04
N ASP A 684 -12.68 15.84 59.05
CA ASP A 684 -13.50 17.07 59.12
C ASP A 684 -14.93 16.77 58.64
N GLU A 685 -15.51 15.66 59.11
CA GLU A 685 -16.97 15.52 59.19
C GLU A 685 -17.36 15.49 60.66
N GLU A 686 -17.87 16.63 61.13
CA GLU A 686 -18.50 16.80 62.44
C GLU A 686 -19.74 15.89 62.48
N PHE A 687 -19.60 14.70 63.08
CA PHE A 687 -20.71 13.77 63.26
C PHE A 687 -21.63 14.32 64.36
N ASP A 688 -22.86 14.70 63.98
CA ASP A 688 -23.87 15.23 64.89
C ASP A 688 -24.44 14.11 65.78
N LEU A 689 -23.96 14.06 67.03
CA LEU A 689 -24.39 13.11 68.06
C LEU A 689 -25.82 13.34 68.55
N GLU A 690 -26.48 14.46 68.23
CA GLU A 690 -27.85 14.74 68.69
C GLU A 690 -28.94 14.09 67.83
N GLY A 691 -28.60 13.60 66.63
CA GLY A 691 -29.53 12.97 65.68
C GLY A 691 -29.31 11.47 65.42
N ALA A 692 -28.22 10.89 65.94
CA ALA A 692 -27.83 9.52 65.65
C ALA A 692 -28.80 8.50 66.29
N THR A 693 -29.16 7.49 65.51
CA THR A 693 -29.95 6.36 66.02
C THR A 693 -29.07 5.42 66.85
N ASP A 694 -29.68 4.70 67.81
CA ASP A 694 -28.93 3.78 68.69
C ASP A 694 -28.07 2.78 67.89
N ASP A 695 -28.56 2.31 66.73
CA ASP A 695 -27.83 1.38 65.86
C ASP A 695 -26.57 2.00 65.22
N GLU A 696 -26.60 3.30 64.90
CA GLU A 696 -25.44 4.03 64.35
C GLU A 696 -24.39 4.29 65.44
N ILE A 697 -24.83 4.50 66.68
CA ILE A 697 -23.93 4.63 67.84
C ILE A 697 -23.24 3.29 68.14
N PHE A 698 -23.96 2.17 68.07
CA PHE A 698 -23.35 0.85 68.29
C PHE A 698 -22.34 0.46 67.19
N GLN A 699 -22.60 0.80 65.94
CA GLN A 699 -21.63 0.58 64.85
C GLN A 699 -20.35 1.39 65.04
N LEU A 700 -20.45 2.63 65.52
CA LEU A 700 -19.28 3.47 65.77
C LEU A 700 -18.41 2.89 66.89
N VAL A 701 -19.02 2.42 67.98
CA VAL A 701 -18.32 1.80 69.11
C VAL A 701 -17.66 0.47 68.71
N ASP A 702 -18.32 -0.36 67.90
CA ASP A 702 -17.73 -1.61 67.41
C ASP A 702 -16.54 -1.37 66.47
N SER A 703 -16.57 -0.29 65.68
CA SER A 703 -15.48 0.06 64.76
C SER A 703 -14.23 0.59 65.46
N GLU A 704 -14.39 1.29 66.59
CA GLU A 704 -13.30 1.89 67.36
C GLU A 704 -12.69 0.92 68.39
N PHE A 705 -13.49 0.05 69.01
CA PHE A 705 -13.04 -0.76 70.14
C PHE A 705 -12.91 -2.26 69.86
N GLY A 706 -13.48 -2.76 68.76
CA GLY A 706 -13.47 -4.18 68.39
C GLY A 706 -14.25 -5.06 69.37
N HIS A 707 -14.94 -6.08 68.85
CA HIS A 707 -15.74 -6.98 69.69
C HIS A 707 -14.90 -7.68 70.79
N PRO A 708 -15.33 -7.66 72.06
CA PRO A 708 -14.82 -8.59 73.05
C PRO A 708 -15.48 -9.96 72.81
N GLU A 709 -14.66 -11.00 72.63
CA GLU A 709 -15.15 -12.38 72.68
C GLU A 709 -15.64 -12.69 74.11
N HIS A 710 -16.95 -13.03 74.19
CA HIS A 710 -17.75 -13.58 75.29
C HIS A 710 -18.33 -12.65 76.36
#